data_AF-A0A0W0CAR0-F1
#
_entry.id   AF-A0A0W0CAR0-F1
#
_cell.length_a   1.000
_cell.length_b   1.000
_cell.length_c   1.000
_cell.angle_alpha   90.00
_cell.angle_beta   90.00
_cell.angle_gamma   90.00
#
_symmetry.space_group_name_H-M   'P 1'
#
loop_
_entity.id
_entity.type
_entity.pdbx_description
1 polymer ?
#
loop_
_entity_poly.entity_id
_entity_poly.type
_entity_poly.pdbx_seq_one_letter_code
_entity_poly.pdbx_strand_id
1 'polypeptide(L)'
;MYQLSATLRGHSQDVKDITAVNDNKIASVSRDGSLRVWTRSSSGDWEDVLVYQSDKFLNAVCYDKTSQTVYYGGQDTLINGSHIEDVIGSSADPMYTLVGHTGNVCGLRFQNGLLLSSSWDKTAKIWDNNKLKYDLRNHEASVWDSTMVSDDIILTASADKSIGVWMEGKLIKKLSNIHDDVIRHLEYISNDIFASCSNDGTIKLLNLEGEIKNVFEGHESFVYCVKHMNNTLFSCGEDSTVRIWSINGSTKQVIRIPAVSVWNLDLLPNGDFVICCSDNTIRIFTEDQSRVASKDQLDAFKEELEKSAINSETINFDESKLSPYEVLSKPGKKEGQLVVVKSPEGVTEAHQFSCGQWIKIGDVVGSATSGSDQKKEYEGKMYDYVFDVDVKENEPPLKLPVNITDNPYDIADKFIARYELPPEYRDQIVQFILTNTTGMKVGDTATSDNNRDNSFTSSQTFAMFPVTKILSNKNFNADSIFNGIVKFNLKEQSFDDEDLGLIGSSLQSVDESWEALYGYANRILKSWENKIPAFDILRVIVDKLPDPNNINDYIDLGLSNKDIVISMLTVKILVNIFSNKIWGPQLLSSPKVYENIFETIETIYDNATEKKTSNLAIAVSTLLFNFSTMVINDKNGTEMLPVICDTINTKFGPLEEYQANEEASYRLLMAYGNMATIEPTLLQYAKSITWIRQMKHNFGHIDRFKVIFTDLKLH
;
A
#
# COMPACT_ATOMS: atom_id res chain seq x y z
N MET A 1 -20.22 10.01 -26.62
CA MET A 1 -19.25 10.53 -25.65
C MET A 1 -19.53 9.84 -24.34
N TYR A 2 -18.49 9.28 -23.74
CA TYR A 2 -18.55 8.66 -22.44
C TYR A 2 -18.69 9.69 -21.33
N GLN A 3 -19.65 9.47 -20.43
CA GLN A 3 -19.89 10.26 -19.22
C GLN A 3 -19.96 9.32 -18.01
N LEU A 4 -19.73 9.87 -16.81
CA LEU A 4 -19.82 9.09 -15.58
C LEU A 4 -21.23 8.49 -15.46
N SER A 5 -21.27 7.19 -15.18
CA SER A 5 -22.48 6.41 -14.91
C SER A 5 -22.62 6.13 -13.42
N ALA A 6 -21.54 5.70 -12.77
CA ALA A 6 -21.53 5.40 -11.33
C ALA A 6 -20.11 5.53 -10.74
N THR A 7 -20.06 5.83 -9.45
CA THR A 7 -18.85 5.77 -8.61
C THR A 7 -19.09 4.79 -7.49
N LEU A 8 -18.27 3.75 -7.41
CA LEU A 8 -18.36 2.67 -6.43
C LEU A 8 -17.29 2.86 -5.37
N ARG A 9 -17.70 2.79 -4.09
CA ARG A 9 -16.81 2.97 -2.94
C ARG A 9 -16.98 1.77 -2.01
N GLY A 10 -15.87 1.20 -1.57
CA GLY A 10 -15.88 0.05 -0.65
C GLY A 10 -14.49 -0.47 -0.33
N HIS A 11 -13.55 -0.40 -1.28
CA HIS A 11 -12.14 -0.65 -1.00
C HIS A 11 -11.52 0.46 -0.14
N SER A 12 -10.49 0.11 0.61
CA SER A 12 -9.77 1.00 1.54
C SER A 12 -8.34 1.33 1.12
N GLN A 13 -7.86 0.72 0.03
CA GLN A 13 -6.61 1.03 -0.65
C GLN A 13 -6.80 0.94 -2.17
N ASP A 14 -5.75 1.24 -2.94
CA ASP A 14 -5.71 1.16 -4.41
C ASP A 14 -6.46 -0.05 -4.96
N VAL A 15 -7.41 0.19 -5.84
CA VAL A 15 -8.09 -0.87 -6.58
C VAL A 15 -7.20 -1.22 -7.76
N LYS A 16 -6.63 -2.43 -7.76
CA LYS A 16 -5.54 -2.79 -8.66
C LYS A 16 -6.01 -3.40 -9.96
N ASP A 17 -7.08 -4.20 -9.89
CA ASP A 17 -7.59 -4.90 -11.05
C ASP A 17 -9.10 -5.11 -10.93
N ILE A 18 -9.75 -5.24 -12.09
CA ILE A 18 -11.19 -5.37 -12.26
C ILE A 18 -11.50 -6.27 -13.44
N THR A 19 -12.62 -7.00 -13.35
CA THR A 19 -13.11 -7.82 -14.45
C THR A 19 -14.63 -7.70 -14.59
N ALA A 20 -15.09 -7.51 -15.81
CA ALA A 20 -16.51 -7.50 -16.17
C ALA A 20 -17.05 -8.93 -16.18
N VAL A 21 -18.12 -9.16 -15.42
CA VAL A 21 -18.85 -10.44 -15.39
C VAL A 21 -20.00 -10.40 -16.39
N ASN A 22 -20.78 -9.32 -16.35
CA ASN A 22 -21.82 -8.96 -17.31
C ASN A 22 -22.17 -7.47 -17.16
N ASP A 23 -23.20 -6.99 -17.89
CA ASP A 23 -23.63 -5.57 -17.90
C ASP A 23 -23.96 -4.99 -16.52
N ASN A 24 -24.31 -5.85 -15.56
CA ASN A 24 -24.78 -5.48 -14.22
C ASN A 24 -23.95 -6.14 -13.12
N LYS A 25 -22.79 -6.74 -13.43
CA LYS A 25 -21.94 -7.39 -12.44
C LYS A 25 -20.47 -7.27 -12.80
N ILE A 26 -19.65 -6.89 -11.84
CA ILE A 26 -18.19 -6.78 -11.97
C ILE A 26 -17.52 -7.34 -10.70
N ALA A 27 -16.26 -7.74 -10.80
CA ALA A 27 -15.42 -8.10 -9.66
C ALA A 27 -14.17 -7.24 -9.62
N SER A 28 -13.69 -6.91 -8.43
CA SER A 28 -12.51 -6.06 -8.24
C SER A 28 -11.64 -6.54 -7.09
N VAL A 29 -10.34 -6.30 -7.22
CA VAL A 29 -9.36 -6.59 -6.17
C VAL A 29 -8.55 -5.34 -5.80
N SER A 30 -8.13 -5.28 -4.55
CA SER A 30 -7.40 -4.15 -4.00
C SER A 30 -6.21 -4.58 -3.16
N ARG A 31 -5.28 -3.64 -2.97
CA ARG A 31 -4.19 -3.76 -2.00
C ARG A 31 -4.67 -3.89 -0.55
N ASP A 32 -5.93 -3.56 -0.26
CA ASP A 32 -6.50 -3.86 1.05
C ASP A 32 -6.75 -5.36 1.29
N GLY A 33 -6.40 -6.21 0.32
CA GLY A 33 -6.50 -7.66 0.40
C GLY A 33 -7.92 -8.18 0.15
N SER A 34 -8.84 -7.33 -0.27
CA SER A 34 -10.23 -7.72 -0.55
C SER A 34 -10.49 -8.01 -2.02
N LEU A 35 -11.29 -9.06 -2.25
CA LEU A 35 -12.03 -9.29 -3.49
C LEU A 35 -13.49 -8.89 -3.24
N ARG A 36 -14.00 -7.94 -4.03
CA ARG A 36 -15.39 -7.50 -3.98
C ARG A 36 -16.10 -7.79 -5.29
N VAL A 37 -17.36 -8.19 -5.20
CA VAL A 37 -18.26 -8.36 -6.34
C VAL A 37 -19.34 -7.31 -6.24
N TRP A 38 -19.51 -6.55 -7.30
CA TRP A 38 -20.46 -5.44 -7.37
C TRP A 38 -21.58 -5.86 -8.30
N THR A 39 -22.82 -5.71 -7.84
CA THR A 39 -24.02 -6.02 -8.60
C THR A 39 -24.89 -4.79 -8.73
N ARG A 40 -25.30 -4.48 -9.95
CA ARG A 40 -26.25 -3.42 -10.23
C ARG A 40 -27.67 -3.94 -10.01
N SER A 41 -28.40 -3.30 -9.12
CA SER A 41 -29.80 -3.58 -8.83
C SER A 41 -30.70 -3.10 -9.97
N SER A 42 -31.97 -3.51 -9.93
CA SER A 42 -32.98 -3.02 -10.87
C SER A 42 -33.30 -1.54 -10.73
N SER A 43 -32.99 -0.90 -9.59
CA SER A 43 -33.11 0.56 -9.43
C SER A 43 -31.98 1.31 -10.13
N GLY A 44 -30.91 0.60 -10.52
CA GLY A 44 -29.74 1.17 -11.17
C GLY A 44 -28.57 1.43 -10.22
N ASP A 45 -28.79 1.26 -8.91
CA ASP A 45 -27.77 1.38 -7.86
C ASP A 45 -26.85 0.16 -7.87
N TRP A 46 -25.62 0.35 -7.38
CA TRP A 46 -24.66 -0.74 -7.27
C TRP A 46 -24.42 -1.09 -5.80
N GLU A 47 -24.50 -2.38 -5.51
CA GLU A 47 -24.22 -2.94 -4.19
C GLU A 47 -23.03 -3.86 -4.29
N ASP A 48 -22.25 -3.96 -3.22
CA ASP A 48 -21.05 -4.76 -3.17
C ASP A 48 -21.16 -5.88 -2.13
N VAL A 49 -20.50 -6.99 -2.45
CA VAL A 49 -20.37 -8.15 -1.60
C VAL A 49 -18.89 -8.45 -1.46
N LEU A 50 -18.44 -8.55 -0.22
CA LEU A 50 -17.08 -8.99 0.09
C LEU A 50 -17.02 -10.52 -0.02
N VAL A 51 -16.28 -10.99 -1.03
CA VAL A 51 -16.16 -12.42 -1.36
C VAL A 51 -14.96 -13.05 -0.65
N TYR A 52 -13.85 -12.33 -0.59
CA TYR A 52 -12.61 -12.80 0.04
C TYR A 52 -11.82 -11.65 0.67
N GLN A 53 -11.08 -11.97 1.74
CA GLN A 53 -10.24 -11.02 2.47
C GLN A 53 -8.94 -11.71 2.89
N SER A 54 -7.81 -11.05 2.62
CA SER A 54 -6.47 -11.40 3.07
C SER A 54 -5.80 -10.20 3.74
N ASP A 55 -4.68 -10.43 4.43
CA ASP A 55 -3.75 -9.39 4.89
C ASP A 55 -2.70 -9.03 3.82
N LYS A 56 -2.66 -9.76 2.70
CA LYS A 56 -1.76 -9.55 1.56
C LYS A 56 -2.46 -8.81 0.43
N PHE A 57 -1.67 -8.08 -0.37
CA PHE A 57 -2.22 -7.32 -1.48
C PHE A 57 -2.77 -8.25 -2.57
N LEU A 58 -3.95 -7.95 -3.08
CA LEU A 58 -4.47 -8.56 -4.31
C LEU A 58 -4.24 -7.59 -5.47
N ASN A 59 -3.61 -8.09 -6.54
CA ASN A 59 -3.16 -7.26 -7.65
C ASN A 59 -3.78 -7.64 -8.99
N ALA A 60 -4.34 -8.85 -9.12
CA ALA A 60 -4.89 -9.34 -10.37
C ALA A 60 -6.20 -10.10 -10.15
N VAL A 61 -7.14 -9.98 -11.10
CA VAL A 61 -8.44 -10.67 -11.08
C VAL A 61 -8.92 -11.00 -12.49
N CYS A 62 -9.51 -12.18 -12.69
CA CYS A 62 -10.23 -12.50 -13.93
C CYS A 62 -11.41 -13.43 -13.67
N TYR A 63 -12.33 -13.52 -14.62
CA TYR A 63 -13.56 -14.29 -14.49
C TYR A 63 -13.67 -15.41 -15.54
N ASP A 64 -13.95 -16.63 -15.08
CA ASP A 64 -14.43 -17.73 -15.91
C ASP A 64 -15.96 -17.79 -15.89
N LYS A 65 -16.57 -17.45 -17.03
CA LYS A 65 -18.02 -17.52 -17.24
C LYS A 65 -18.58 -18.95 -17.22
N THR A 66 -17.77 -19.95 -17.57
CA THR A 66 -18.20 -21.35 -17.68
C THR A 66 -18.40 -21.96 -16.30
N SER A 67 -17.43 -21.81 -15.41
CA SER A 67 -17.50 -22.29 -14.03
C SER A 67 -18.09 -21.28 -13.04
N GLN A 68 -18.37 -20.05 -13.49
CA GLN A 68 -18.72 -18.92 -12.65
C GLN A 68 -17.69 -18.64 -11.53
N THR A 69 -16.42 -18.86 -11.83
CA THR A 69 -15.31 -18.68 -10.89
C THR A 69 -14.60 -17.35 -11.15
N VAL A 70 -14.35 -16.61 -10.07
CA VAL A 70 -13.41 -15.47 -10.08
C VAL A 70 -12.07 -15.96 -9.58
N TYR A 71 -11.05 -15.83 -10.41
CA TYR A 71 -9.67 -16.08 -10.04
C TYR A 71 -9.00 -14.77 -9.64
N TYR A 72 -8.20 -14.81 -8.58
CA TYR A 72 -7.54 -13.64 -8.04
C TYR A 72 -6.18 -14.02 -7.44
N GLY A 73 -5.22 -13.11 -7.50
CA GLY A 73 -3.88 -13.32 -7.00
C GLY A 73 -3.16 -12.01 -6.70
N GLY A 74 -2.02 -12.12 -6.02
CA GLY A 74 -1.23 -10.95 -5.69
C GLY A 74 0.06 -11.29 -4.97
N GLN A 75 0.31 -10.57 -3.87
CA GLN A 75 1.59 -10.54 -3.17
C GLN A 75 2.00 -11.89 -2.56
N ASP A 76 1.03 -12.74 -2.24
CA ASP A 76 1.26 -14.05 -1.64
C ASP A 76 1.70 -15.13 -2.64
N THR A 77 1.86 -14.77 -3.93
CA THR A 77 2.26 -15.66 -5.05
C THR A 77 1.21 -16.71 -5.44
N LEU A 78 0.09 -16.78 -4.71
CA LEU A 78 -0.97 -17.75 -4.95
C LEU A 78 -1.98 -17.20 -5.94
N ILE A 79 -2.64 -18.11 -6.66
CA ILE A 79 -3.85 -17.78 -7.42
C ILE A 79 -4.99 -18.56 -6.80
N ASN A 80 -5.90 -17.84 -6.17
CA ASN A 80 -7.10 -18.41 -5.58
C ASN A 80 -8.26 -18.29 -6.55
N GLY A 81 -9.23 -19.21 -6.43
CA GLY A 81 -10.47 -19.19 -7.22
C GLY A 81 -11.67 -19.39 -6.31
N SER A 82 -12.64 -18.48 -6.37
CA SER A 82 -13.89 -18.54 -5.60
C SER A 82 -15.08 -18.42 -6.53
N HIS A 83 -16.23 -18.93 -6.12
CA HIS A 83 -17.45 -18.74 -6.90
C HIS A 83 -17.89 -17.27 -6.81
N ILE A 84 -18.41 -16.72 -7.90
CA ILE A 84 -18.77 -15.29 -8.00
C ILE A 84 -19.83 -14.84 -6.98
N GLU A 85 -20.66 -15.77 -6.49
CA GLU A 85 -21.72 -15.51 -5.50
C GLU A 85 -21.32 -15.86 -4.05
N ASP A 86 -20.05 -16.23 -3.81
CA ASP A 86 -19.59 -16.54 -2.45
C ASP A 86 -19.59 -15.28 -1.57
N VAL A 87 -19.82 -15.48 -0.26
CA VAL A 87 -19.83 -14.39 0.73
C VAL A 87 -18.95 -14.77 1.91
N ILE A 88 -18.12 -13.84 2.40
CA ILE A 88 -17.33 -14.08 3.62
C ILE A 88 -18.23 -14.56 4.76
N GLY A 89 -17.88 -15.72 5.33
CA GLY A 89 -18.61 -16.38 6.42
C GLY A 89 -19.47 -17.58 5.98
N SER A 90 -19.72 -17.77 4.69
CA SER A 90 -20.46 -18.94 4.17
C SER A 90 -19.53 -20.07 3.70
N SER A 91 -18.42 -19.75 3.03
CA SER A 91 -17.24 -20.59 2.83
C SER A 91 -16.02 -19.69 2.77
N ALA A 92 -15.26 -19.59 3.87
CA ALA A 92 -14.14 -18.66 3.97
C ALA A 92 -12.93 -19.07 3.12
N ASP A 93 -12.86 -20.34 2.70
CA ASP A 93 -11.74 -20.89 1.95
C ASP A 93 -12.03 -20.82 0.44
N PRO A 94 -11.02 -20.45 -0.38
CA PRO A 94 -11.15 -20.48 -1.83
C PRO A 94 -11.42 -21.91 -2.32
N MET A 95 -12.20 -22.04 -3.39
CA MET A 95 -12.52 -23.32 -4.03
C MET A 95 -11.27 -23.99 -4.61
N TYR A 96 -10.37 -23.17 -5.14
CA TYR A 96 -9.10 -23.59 -5.70
C TYR A 96 -7.98 -22.69 -5.21
N THR A 97 -6.80 -23.26 -4.99
CA THR A 97 -5.55 -22.53 -4.80
C THR A 97 -4.51 -23.12 -5.74
N LEU A 98 -4.10 -22.35 -6.74
CA LEU A 98 -3.08 -22.73 -7.70
C LEU A 98 -1.74 -22.25 -7.17
N VAL A 99 -0.86 -23.21 -6.92
CA VAL A 99 0.49 -22.98 -6.41
C VAL A 99 1.48 -23.13 -7.55
N GLY A 100 2.37 -22.15 -7.73
CA GLY A 100 3.46 -22.30 -8.69
C GLY A 100 4.28 -21.06 -8.99
N HIS A 101 3.72 -19.85 -8.86
CA HIS A 101 4.51 -18.63 -8.94
C HIS A 101 5.36 -18.45 -7.68
N THR A 102 6.48 -17.74 -7.81
CA THR A 102 7.41 -17.44 -6.69
C THR A 102 7.56 -15.94 -6.45
N GLY A 103 6.66 -15.15 -7.01
CA GLY A 103 6.62 -13.70 -6.90
C GLY A 103 5.21 -13.20 -7.15
N ASN A 104 5.00 -11.90 -6.90
CA ASN A 104 3.69 -11.25 -7.00
C ASN A 104 2.98 -11.59 -8.32
N VAL A 105 1.75 -12.10 -8.24
CA VAL A 105 0.88 -12.31 -9.41
C VAL A 105 0.25 -10.97 -9.77
N CYS A 106 0.63 -10.44 -10.93
CA CYS A 106 0.30 -9.07 -11.32
C CYS A 106 -0.59 -8.97 -12.57
N GLY A 107 -0.85 -10.09 -13.24
CA GLY A 107 -1.84 -10.17 -14.33
C GLY A 107 -2.52 -11.53 -14.33
N LEU A 108 -3.84 -11.53 -14.54
CA LEU A 108 -4.66 -12.73 -14.69
C LEU A 108 -5.63 -12.54 -15.86
N ARG A 109 -5.81 -13.59 -16.66
CA ARG A 109 -6.74 -13.58 -17.78
C ARG A 109 -7.30 -14.97 -18.02
N PHE A 110 -8.61 -15.07 -18.23
CA PHE A 110 -9.25 -16.33 -18.59
C PHE A 110 -9.72 -16.29 -20.04
N GLN A 111 -9.15 -17.14 -20.90
CA GLN A 111 -9.41 -17.17 -22.33
C GLN A 111 -9.40 -18.61 -22.85
N ASN A 112 -10.36 -18.95 -23.71
CA ASN A 112 -10.48 -20.26 -24.36
C ASN A 112 -10.36 -21.47 -23.40
N GLY A 113 -10.90 -21.33 -22.18
CA GLY A 113 -10.88 -22.38 -21.15
C GLY A 113 -9.54 -22.51 -20.40
N LEU A 114 -8.59 -21.60 -20.66
CA LEU A 114 -7.30 -21.53 -20.00
C LEU A 114 -7.24 -20.30 -19.11
N LEU A 115 -6.65 -20.47 -17.93
CA LEU A 115 -6.23 -19.36 -17.09
C LEU A 115 -4.78 -19.02 -17.43
N LEU A 116 -4.51 -17.76 -17.66
CA LEU A 116 -3.19 -17.21 -17.90
C LEU A 116 -2.82 -16.34 -16.70
N SER A 117 -1.60 -16.49 -16.19
CA SER A 117 -1.09 -15.69 -15.09
C SER A 117 0.30 -15.15 -15.38
N SER A 118 0.55 -13.92 -14.95
CA SER A 118 1.80 -13.18 -15.16
C SER A 118 2.35 -12.70 -13.82
N SER A 119 3.66 -12.83 -13.61
CA SER A 119 4.26 -12.58 -12.30
C SER A 119 5.58 -11.82 -12.35
N TRP A 120 5.88 -11.17 -11.23
CA TRP A 120 7.19 -10.57 -10.93
C TRP A 120 8.32 -11.60 -10.81
N ASP A 121 8.00 -12.90 -10.72
CA ASP A 121 8.99 -13.98 -10.81
C ASP A 121 9.58 -14.18 -12.22
N LYS A 122 9.26 -13.29 -13.16
CA LYS A 122 9.73 -13.27 -14.56
C LYS A 122 9.14 -14.36 -15.43
N THR A 123 8.05 -14.99 -14.97
CA THR A 123 7.35 -16.04 -15.72
C THR A 123 5.90 -15.67 -15.97
N ALA A 124 5.34 -16.28 -17.02
CA ALA A 124 3.90 -16.46 -17.14
C ALA A 124 3.57 -17.95 -17.04
N LYS A 125 2.40 -18.29 -16.50
CA LYS A 125 1.93 -19.67 -16.37
C LYS A 125 0.57 -19.83 -17.00
N ILE A 126 0.36 -20.98 -17.62
CA ILE A 126 -0.88 -21.34 -18.29
C ILE A 126 -1.46 -22.52 -17.56
N TRP A 127 -2.71 -22.39 -17.13
CA TRP A 127 -3.42 -23.38 -16.34
C TRP A 127 -4.61 -23.90 -17.12
N ASP A 128 -4.74 -25.22 -17.16
CA ASP A 128 -5.81 -25.95 -17.83
C ASP A 128 -6.48 -26.83 -16.78
N ASN A 129 -7.79 -26.60 -16.56
CA ASN A 129 -8.54 -27.27 -15.50
C ASN A 129 -7.82 -27.19 -14.13
N ASN A 130 -7.38 -25.99 -13.75
CA ASN A 130 -6.69 -25.71 -12.49
C ASN A 130 -5.35 -26.48 -12.30
N LYS A 131 -4.74 -26.95 -13.39
CA LYS A 131 -3.41 -27.58 -13.38
C LYS A 131 -2.45 -26.82 -14.27
N LEU A 132 -1.21 -26.69 -13.83
CA LEU A 132 -0.16 -26.06 -14.63
C LEU A 132 0.06 -26.87 -15.92
N LYS A 133 -0.23 -26.24 -17.06
CA LYS A 133 -0.03 -26.80 -18.41
C LYS A 133 1.30 -26.34 -19.00
N TYR A 134 1.58 -25.04 -18.95
CA TYR A 134 2.83 -24.46 -19.44
C TYR A 134 3.43 -23.49 -18.43
N ASP A 135 4.76 -23.54 -18.31
CA ASP A 135 5.56 -22.60 -17.53
C ASP A 135 6.46 -21.80 -18.49
N LEU A 136 6.02 -20.59 -18.82
CA LEU A 136 6.63 -19.74 -19.84
C LEU A 136 7.81 -18.98 -19.23
N ARG A 137 8.98 -19.60 -19.27
CA ARG A 137 10.25 -19.05 -18.77
C ARG A 137 11.10 -18.60 -19.96
N ASN A 138 11.62 -17.37 -19.92
CA ASN A 138 12.69 -16.81 -20.78
C ASN A 138 12.80 -15.27 -20.66
N HIS A 139 11.86 -14.59 -19.99
CA HIS A 139 11.99 -13.17 -19.70
C HIS A 139 13.07 -12.89 -18.65
N GLU A 140 13.73 -11.74 -18.79
CA GLU A 140 14.85 -11.36 -17.91
C GLU A 140 14.39 -10.50 -16.71
N ALA A 141 13.15 -10.00 -16.76
CA ALA A 141 12.50 -9.20 -15.73
C ALA A 141 11.00 -9.57 -15.63
N SER A 142 10.29 -8.92 -14.70
CA SER A 142 8.87 -9.17 -14.40
C SER A 142 8.01 -9.28 -15.66
N VAL A 143 7.09 -10.24 -15.68
CA VAL A 143 6.07 -10.35 -16.73
C VAL A 143 4.81 -9.68 -16.22
N TRP A 144 4.38 -8.61 -16.88
CA TRP A 144 3.25 -7.78 -16.45
C TRP A 144 1.91 -8.29 -16.95
N ASP A 145 1.86 -8.83 -18.18
CA ASP A 145 0.61 -9.28 -18.76
C ASP A 145 0.82 -10.45 -19.73
N SER A 146 -0.23 -11.23 -19.93
CA SER A 146 -0.27 -12.31 -20.92
C SER A 146 -1.66 -12.45 -21.54
N THR A 147 -1.70 -12.78 -22.83
CA THR A 147 -2.95 -12.89 -23.59
C THR A 147 -2.84 -13.92 -24.71
N MET A 148 -3.95 -14.54 -25.10
CA MET A 148 -4.04 -15.41 -26.26
C MET A 148 -4.47 -14.59 -27.49
N VAL A 149 -3.76 -14.79 -28.60
CA VAL A 149 -4.14 -14.24 -29.92
C VAL A 149 -4.77 -15.29 -30.83
N SER A 150 -4.51 -16.57 -30.53
CA SER A 150 -5.16 -17.74 -31.14
C SER A 150 -5.08 -18.91 -30.15
N ASP A 151 -5.69 -20.06 -30.48
CA ASP A 151 -5.72 -21.24 -29.60
C ASP A 151 -4.32 -21.76 -29.23
N ASP A 152 -3.33 -21.54 -30.10
CA ASP A 152 -1.97 -22.04 -29.95
C ASP A 152 -0.95 -20.97 -29.62
N ILE A 153 -1.30 -19.68 -29.73
CA ILE A 153 -0.35 -18.57 -29.58
C ILE A 153 -0.70 -17.71 -28.37
N ILE A 154 0.24 -17.67 -27.44
CA ILE A 154 0.21 -16.82 -26.24
C ILE A 154 1.27 -15.73 -26.40
N LEU A 155 0.91 -14.52 -25.98
CA LEU A 155 1.81 -13.38 -25.85
C LEU A 155 2.06 -13.07 -24.39
N THR A 156 3.27 -12.61 -24.07
CA THR A 156 3.66 -12.11 -22.75
C THR A 156 4.32 -10.74 -22.89
N ALA A 157 4.01 -9.79 -22.01
CA ALA A 157 4.65 -8.48 -21.95
C ALA A 157 5.50 -8.36 -20.69
N SER A 158 6.71 -7.82 -20.82
CA SER A 158 7.68 -7.79 -19.72
C SER A 158 8.36 -6.44 -19.50
N ALA A 159 8.84 -6.26 -18.28
CA ALA A 159 9.76 -5.21 -17.89
C ALA A 159 11.12 -5.29 -18.59
N ASP A 160 11.45 -6.41 -19.24
CA ASP A 160 12.64 -6.52 -20.09
C ASP A 160 12.48 -5.84 -21.47
N LYS A 161 11.40 -5.07 -21.64
CA LYS A 161 11.06 -4.29 -22.84
C LYS A 161 10.78 -5.15 -24.07
N SER A 162 10.43 -6.41 -23.86
CA SER A 162 10.11 -7.34 -24.94
C SER A 162 8.74 -7.98 -24.78
N ILE A 163 8.23 -8.46 -25.91
CA ILE A 163 7.05 -9.33 -25.98
C ILE A 163 7.50 -10.73 -26.35
N GLY A 164 7.16 -11.72 -25.52
CA GLY A 164 7.36 -13.12 -25.85
C GLY A 164 6.19 -13.65 -26.67
N VAL A 165 6.47 -14.36 -27.77
CA VAL A 165 5.48 -15.10 -28.56
C VAL A 165 5.72 -16.58 -28.33
N TRP A 166 4.69 -17.27 -27.84
CA TRP A 166 4.78 -18.64 -27.35
C TRP A 166 3.83 -19.55 -28.09
N MET A 167 4.28 -20.77 -28.37
CA MET A 167 3.47 -21.84 -28.91
C MET A 167 3.79 -23.14 -28.18
N GLU A 168 2.76 -23.83 -27.68
CA GLU A 168 2.90 -25.07 -26.89
C GLU A 168 3.92 -24.97 -25.75
N GLY A 169 3.93 -23.83 -25.05
CA GLY A 169 4.85 -23.58 -23.92
C GLY A 169 6.29 -23.22 -24.32
N LYS A 170 6.60 -23.11 -25.61
CA LYS A 170 7.94 -22.74 -26.10
C LYS A 170 7.94 -21.34 -26.67
N LEU A 171 8.99 -20.58 -26.34
CA LEU A 171 9.23 -19.26 -26.95
C LEU A 171 9.62 -19.48 -28.41
N ILE A 172 8.74 -19.06 -29.34
CA ILE A 172 9.01 -19.12 -30.77
C ILE A 172 9.60 -17.81 -31.29
N LYS A 173 9.33 -16.69 -30.62
CA LYS A 173 9.88 -15.38 -30.98
C LYS A 173 9.91 -14.42 -29.80
N LYS A 174 10.96 -13.60 -29.72
CA LYS A 174 11.08 -12.45 -28.80
C LYS A 174 11.02 -11.17 -29.63
N LEU A 175 9.98 -10.36 -29.45
CA LEU A 175 9.83 -9.07 -30.11
C LEU A 175 10.48 -8.01 -29.21
N SER A 176 11.64 -7.52 -29.63
CA SER A 176 12.41 -6.46 -28.94
C SER A 176 12.38 -5.18 -29.75
N ASN A 177 12.71 -4.05 -29.12
CA ASN A 177 12.68 -2.71 -29.75
C ASN A 177 11.30 -2.30 -30.27
N ILE A 178 10.23 -2.84 -29.68
CA ILE A 178 8.86 -2.38 -29.93
C ILE A 178 8.60 -1.11 -29.12
N HIS A 179 8.97 -1.12 -27.84
CA HIS A 179 8.87 0.02 -26.92
C HIS A 179 10.25 0.33 -26.34
N ASP A 180 10.46 1.58 -25.93
CA ASP A 180 11.73 2.02 -25.34
C ASP A 180 11.80 1.79 -23.82
N ASP A 181 10.68 1.36 -23.23
CA ASP A 181 10.55 1.06 -21.81
C ASP A 181 9.65 -0.16 -21.54
N VAL A 182 9.42 -0.47 -20.26
CA VAL A 182 8.60 -1.58 -19.75
C VAL A 182 7.27 -1.69 -20.51
N ILE A 183 6.93 -2.89 -20.96
CA ILE A 183 5.65 -3.18 -21.61
C ILE A 183 4.69 -3.70 -20.53
N ARG A 184 3.53 -3.05 -20.40
CA ARG A 184 2.63 -3.20 -19.25
C ARG A 184 1.41 -4.06 -19.52
N HIS A 185 0.82 -3.96 -20.71
CA HIS A 185 -0.40 -4.69 -21.03
C HIS A 185 -0.47 -5.00 -22.53
N LEU A 186 -1.16 -6.10 -22.85
CA LEU A 186 -1.40 -6.60 -24.18
C LEU A 186 -2.89 -6.80 -24.41
N GLU A 187 -3.35 -6.46 -25.61
CA GLU A 187 -4.74 -6.69 -25.99
C GLU A 187 -4.84 -7.24 -27.41
N TYR A 188 -5.51 -8.38 -27.55
CA TYR A 188 -5.79 -8.95 -28.85
C TYR A 188 -6.87 -8.14 -29.58
N ILE A 189 -6.63 -7.85 -30.87
CA ILE A 189 -7.53 -7.06 -31.71
C ILE A 189 -8.25 -7.95 -32.71
N SER A 190 -7.52 -8.51 -33.68
CA SER A 190 -8.02 -9.45 -34.69
C SER A 190 -6.89 -9.91 -35.61
N ASN A 191 -6.98 -11.10 -36.20
CA ASN A 191 -6.08 -11.59 -37.27
C ASN A 191 -4.59 -11.38 -36.95
N ASP A 192 -4.13 -11.90 -35.81
CA ASP A 192 -2.75 -11.79 -35.34
C ASP A 192 -2.28 -10.36 -35.02
N ILE A 193 -3.21 -9.40 -34.99
CA ILE A 193 -2.95 -8.02 -34.56
C ILE A 193 -3.30 -7.87 -33.09
N PHE A 194 -2.39 -7.25 -32.36
CA PHE A 194 -2.56 -6.93 -30.96
C PHE A 194 -2.05 -5.50 -30.68
N ALA A 195 -2.52 -4.92 -29.58
CA ALA A 195 -2.02 -3.69 -29.03
C ALA A 195 -1.12 -3.97 -27.84
N SER A 196 -0.05 -3.20 -27.69
CA SER A 196 0.82 -3.17 -26.51
C SER A 196 0.88 -1.76 -25.95
N CYS A 197 0.86 -1.60 -24.63
CA CYS A 197 1.07 -0.32 -23.97
C CYS A 197 2.28 -0.35 -23.03
N SER A 198 2.92 0.80 -22.81
CA SER A 198 4.22 0.87 -22.15
C SER A 198 4.36 2.06 -21.21
N ASN A 199 5.36 1.97 -20.33
CA ASN A 199 5.88 3.09 -19.57
C ASN A 199 6.47 4.22 -20.46
N ASP A 200 6.72 3.98 -21.75
CA ASP A 200 7.14 5.03 -22.68
C ASP A 200 6.02 6.04 -23.05
N GLY A 201 4.81 5.87 -22.50
CA GLY A 201 3.67 6.74 -22.73
C GLY A 201 2.92 6.46 -24.04
N THR A 202 3.29 5.40 -24.77
CA THR A 202 2.68 5.05 -26.05
C THR A 202 1.92 3.74 -26.01
N ILE A 203 0.97 3.61 -26.94
CA ILE A 203 0.37 2.33 -27.30
C ILE A 203 0.76 2.05 -28.74
N LYS A 204 1.12 0.81 -29.06
CA LYS A 204 1.49 0.39 -30.41
C LYS A 204 0.60 -0.76 -30.85
N LEU A 205 0.11 -0.67 -32.08
CA LEU A 205 -0.64 -1.73 -32.75
C LEU A 205 0.32 -2.45 -33.69
N LEU A 206 0.46 -3.76 -33.55
CA LEU A 206 1.46 -4.54 -34.28
C LEU A 206 0.99 -5.97 -34.56
N ASN A 207 1.68 -6.65 -35.48
CA ASN A 207 1.50 -8.09 -35.73
C ASN A 207 2.55 -8.94 -35.00
N LEU A 208 2.42 -10.26 -35.12
CA LEU A 208 3.38 -11.24 -34.59
C LEU A 208 4.76 -11.16 -35.26
N GLU A 209 4.86 -10.49 -36.42
CA GLU A 209 6.12 -10.19 -37.07
C GLU A 209 6.91 -9.09 -36.34
N GLY A 210 6.25 -8.29 -35.50
CA GLY A 210 6.81 -7.10 -34.86
C GLY A 210 6.66 -5.83 -35.69
N GLU A 211 5.87 -5.86 -36.77
CA GLU A 211 5.62 -4.72 -37.63
C GLU A 211 4.59 -3.80 -36.97
N ILE A 212 5.02 -2.58 -36.64
CA ILE A 212 4.15 -1.55 -36.07
C ILE A 212 3.23 -1.01 -37.18
N LYS A 213 1.93 -1.25 -37.01
CA LYS A 213 0.86 -0.75 -37.90
C LYS A 213 0.39 0.65 -37.51
N ASN A 214 0.40 0.95 -36.22
CA ASN A 214 -0.02 2.26 -35.72
C ASN A 214 0.62 2.58 -34.37
N VAL A 215 0.76 3.87 -34.07
CA VAL A 215 1.25 4.38 -32.78
C VAL A 215 0.24 5.39 -32.26
N PHE A 216 -0.17 5.22 -31.01
CA PHE A 216 -1.10 6.11 -30.33
C PHE A 216 -0.31 6.91 -29.32
N GLU A 217 -0.06 8.16 -29.67
CA GLU A 217 0.65 9.13 -28.84
C GLU A 217 -0.36 10.04 -28.14
N GLY A 218 -0.14 10.29 -26.87
CA GLY A 218 -0.91 11.29 -26.14
C GLY A 218 -0.83 11.17 -24.64
N HIS A 219 -0.71 9.96 -24.09
CA HIS A 219 -0.47 9.81 -22.65
C HIS A 219 0.83 10.51 -22.26
N GLU A 220 0.79 11.17 -21.10
CA GLU A 220 1.90 12.02 -20.62
C GLU A 220 2.79 11.29 -19.59
N SER A 221 2.43 10.06 -19.24
CA SER A 221 3.17 9.17 -18.35
C SER A 221 2.79 7.72 -18.69
N PHE A 222 3.13 6.78 -17.81
CA PHE A 222 3.02 5.35 -18.03
C PHE A 222 1.59 4.93 -18.43
N VAL A 223 1.48 4.08 -19.46
CA VAL A 223 0.21 3.49 -19.85
C VAL A 223 0.09 2.10 -19.22
N TYR A 224 -0.90 1.90 -18.36
CA TYR A 224 -1.05 0.69 -17.55
C TYR A 224 -1.94 -0.36 -18.17
N CYS A 225 -2.99 0.05 -18.88
CA CYS A 225 -3.89 -0.86 -19.55
C CYS A 225 -4.29 -0.34 -20.93
N VAL A 226 -4.53 -1.28 -21.84
CA VAL A 226 -5.23 -1.08 -23.10
C VAL A 226 -6.28 -2.18 -23.28
N LYS A 227 -7.50 -1.81 -23.67
CA LYS A 227 -8.57 -2.75 -24.08
C LYS A 227 -9.14 -2.36 -25.43
N HIS A 228 -9.75 -3.33 -26.10
CA HIS A 228 -10.33 -3.15 -27.42
C HIS A 228 -11.78 -3.61 -27.48
N MET A 229 -12.62 -2.78 -28.08
CA MET A 229 -13.95 -3.20 -28.47
C MET A 229 -14.33 -2.54 -29.80
N ASN A 230 -14.77 -3.39 -30.73
CA ASN A 230 -15.18 -3.01 -32.08
C ASN A 230 -14.07 -2.34 -32.89
N ASN A 231 -14.08 -1.02 -32.99
CA ASN A 231 -13.10 -0.21 -33.75
C ASN A 231 -12.50 0.89 -32.88
N THR A 232 -12.49 0.66 -31.56
CA THR A 232 -12.13 1.62 -30.54
C THR A 232 -11.17 0.98 -29.55
N LEU A 233 -10.08 1.67 -29.24
CA LEU A 233 -9.21 1.32 -28.12
C LEU A 233 -9.51 2.22 -26.93
N PHE A 234 -9.35 1.65 -25.74
CA PHE A 234 -9.45 2.33 -24.46
C PHE A 234 -8.13 2.14 -23.75
N SER A 235 -7.59 3.21 -23.15
CA SER A 235 -6.37 3.10 -22.36
C SER A 235 -6.44 3.96 -21.11
N CYS A 236 -5.70 3.55 -20.09
CA CYS A 236 -5.57 4.30 -18.84
C CYS A 236 -4.15 4.22 -18.32
N GLY A 237 -3.77 5.17 -17.46
CA GLY A 237 -2.39 5.25 -16.99
C GLY A 237 -2.15 6.16 -15.80
N GLU A 238 -0.86 6.40 -15.58
CA GLU A 238 -0.31 7.22 -14.51
C GLU A 238 -0.56 8.72 -14.73
N ASP A 239 -0.85 9.13 -15.96
CA ASP A 239 -1.24 10.50 -16.27
C ASP A 239 -2.69 10.81 -15.87
N SER A 240 -3.27 10.05 -14.94
CA SER A 240 -4.65 10.19 -14.45
C SER A 240 -5.73 10.32 -15.53
N THR A 241 -5.46 9.85 -16.76
CA THR A 241 -6.44 9.90 -17.85
C THR A 241 -6.90 8.52 -18.28
N VAL A 242 -8.14 8.47 -18.74
CA VAL A 242 -8.65 7.45 -19.65
C VAL A 242 -8.76 8.07 -21.02
N ARG A 243 -8.22 7.39 -22.04
CA ARG A 243 -8.24 7.86 -23.42
C ARG A 243 -8.97 6.86 -24.29
N ILE A 244 -9.82 7.41 -25.16
CA ILE A 244 -10.60 6.65 -26.14
C ILE A 244 -10.06 6.99 -27.52
N TRP A 245 -9.70 5.97 -28.29
CA TRP A 245 -9.03 6.11 -29.57
C TRP A 245 -9.84 5.44 -30.67
N SER A 246 -9.86 6.01 -31.85
CA SER A 246 -10.19 5.24 -33.05
C SER A 246 -9.03 4.31 -33.37
N ILE A 247 -9.27 3.10 -33.87
CA ILE A 247 -8.19 2.17 -34.26
C ILE A 247 -7.17 2.77 -35.25
N ASN A 248 -7.59 3.81 -35.99
CA ASN A 248 -6.78 4.55 -36.95
C ASN A 248 -5.81 5.56 -36.29
N GLY A 249 -5.76 5.67 -34.96
CA GLY A 249 -4.78 6.50 -34.25
C GLY A 249 -5.33 7.82 -33.71
N SER A 250 -6.54 8.25 -34.11
CA SER A 250 -7.11 9.51 -33.65
C SER A 250 -7.70 9.40 -32.25
N THR A 251 -7.33 10.28 -31.33
CA THR A 251 -7.99 10.44 -30.03
C THR A 251 -9.42 10.94 -30.22
N LYS A 252 -10.39 10.17 -29.74
CA LYS A 252 -11.82 10.51 -29.76
C LYS A 252 -12.24 11.29 -28.53
N GLN A 253 -11.69 10.94 -27.37
CA GLN A 253 -12.03 11.55 -26.09
C GLN A 253 -10.88 11.35 -25.09
N VAL A 254 -10.64 12.36 -24.25
CA VAL A 254 -9.78 12.26 -23.07
C VAL A 254 -10.62 12.58 -21.84
N ILE A 255 -10.55 11.70 -20.84
CA ILE A 255 -11.27 11.84 -19.57
C ILE A 255 -10.23 11.88 -18.47
N ARG A 256 -10.11 13.01 -17.79
CA ARG A 256 -9.29 13.16 -16.59
C ARG A 256 -10.06 12.61 -15.39
N ILE A 257 -9.39 11.82 -14.56
CA ILE A 257 -9.93 11.19 -13.36
C ILE A 257 -9.29 11.88 -12.14
N PRO A 258 -10.05 12.18 -11.07
CA PRO A 258 -9.53 12.78 -9.84
C PRO A 258 -8.80 11.73 -8.96
N ALA A 259 -7.84 11.05 -9.54
CA ALA A 259 -6.96 10.08 -8.88
C ALA A 259 -5.53 10.28 -9.40
N VAL A 260 -4.51 9.81 -8.67
CA VAL A 260 -3.12 9.89 -9.16
C VAL A 260 -2.96 8.95 -10.35
N SER A 261 -3.36 7.69 -10.16
CA SER A 261 -3.18 6.63 -11.15
C SER A 261 -4.52 5.96 -11.48
N VAL A 262 -4.72 5.61 -12.75
CA VAL A 262 -5.80 4.71 -13.19
C VAL A 262 -5.17 3.38 -13.56
N TRP A 263 -5.31 2.39 -12.69
CA TRP A 263 -4.53 1.15 -12.71
C TRP A 263 -4.93 0.19 -13.83
N ASN A 264 -6.23 -0.02 -13.98
CA ASN A 264 -6.77 -0.91 -14.98
C ASN A 264 -8.15 -0.42 -15.46
N LEU A 265 -8.58 -0.96 -16.60
CA LEU A 265 -9.91 -0.75 -17.15
C LEU A 265 -10.42 -2.06 -17.76
N ASP A 266 -11.74 -2.27 -17.71
CA ASP A 266 -12.38 -3.39 -18.41
C ASP A 266 -13.68 -2.95 -19.09
N LEU A 267 -14.09 -3.70 -20.11
CA LEU A 267 -15.22 -3.33 -20.97
C LEU A 267 -16.44 -4.19 -20.64
N LEU A 268 -17.57 -3.53 -20.37
CA LEU A 268 -18.85 -4.21 -20.20
C LEU A 268 -19.46 -4.55 -21.57
N PRO A 269 -20.20 -5.67 -21.69
CA PRO A 269 -20.80 -6.07 -22.97
C PRO A 269 -21.77 -5.04 -23.58
N ASN A 270 -22.43 -4.23 -22.75
CA ASN A 270 -23.30 -3.11 -23.16
C ASN A 270 -22.55 -1.90 -23.77
N GLY A 271 -21.23 -1.93 -23.80
CA GLY A 271 -20.37 -0.88 -24.36
C GLY A 271 -19.90 0.18 -23.36
N ASP A 272 -20.31 0.07 -22.10
CA ASP A 272 -19.76 0.85 -20.99
C ASP A 272 -18.35 0.34 -20.66
N PHE A 273 -17.56 1.16 -19.97
CA PHE A 273 -16.29 0.72 -19.41
C PHE A 273 -16.21 1.07 -17.95
N VAL A 274 -15.43 0.28 -17.22
CA VAL A 274 -15.17 0.44 -15.81
C VAL A 274 -13.67 0.65 -15.60
N ILE A 275 -13.31 1.48 -14.61
CA ILE A 275 -11.92 1.78 -14.26
C ILE A 275 -11.68 1.62 -12.76
N CYS A 276 -10.47 1.21 -12.40
CA CYS A 276 -10.00 1.16 -11.02
C CYS A 276 -8.89 2.17 -10.78
N CYS A 277 -8.95 2.84 -9.63
CA CYS A 277 -8.17 4.05 -9.37
C CYS A 277 -7.34 3.92 -8.08
N SER A 278 -6.31 4.74 -7.97
CA SER A 278 -5.47 4.85 -6.76
C SER A 278 -6.16 5.57 -5.59
N ASP A 279 -7.36 6.11 -5.78
CA ASP A 279 -8.17 6.77 -4.74
C ASP A 279 -9.16 5.81 -4.05
N ASN A 280 -8.93 4.51 -4.19
CA ASN A 280 -9.73 3.41 -3.63
C ASN A 280 -11.12 3.27 -4.26
N THR A 281 -11.41 3.96 -5.36
CA THR A 281 -12.72 3.91 -6.01
C THR A 281 -12.69 3.20 -7.36
N ILE A 282 -13.87 2.75 -7.77
CA ILE A 282 -14.13 2.25 -9.11
C ILE A 282 -15.13 3.21 -9.76
N ARG A 283 -14.92 3.56 -11.03
CA ARG A 283 -15.82 4.43 -11.78
C ARG A 283 -16.28 3.77 -13.06
N ILE A 284 -17.54 3.92 -13.40
CA ILE A 284 -18.16 3.37 -14.62
C ILE A 284 -18.53 4.52 -15.53
N PHE A 285 -18.26 4.39 -16.82
CA PHE A 285 -18.56 5.38 -17.84
C PHE A 285 -19.40 4.79 -18.96
N THR A 286 -20.35 5.57 -19.47
CA THR A 286 -21.34 5.15 -20.47
C THR A 286 -21.52 6.20 -21.55
N GLU A 287 -21.81 5.76 -22.79
CA GLU A 287 -22.33 6.66 -23.83
C GLU A 287 -23.86 6.74 -23.84
N ASP A 288 -24.53 5.82 -23.15
CA ASP A 288 -26.00 5.72 -23.11
C ASP A 288 -26.58 6.73 -22.12
N GLN A 289 -27.37 7.66 -22.64
CA GLN A 289 -27.98 8.73 -21.85
C GLN A 289 -28.90 8.20 -20.73
N SER A 290 -29.44 6.98 -20.85
CA SER A 290 -30.26 6.37 -19.81
C SER A 290 -29.48 5.89 -18.59
N ARG A 291 -28.15 5.73 -18.70
CA ARG A 291 -27.26 5.25 -17.63
C ARG A 291 -26.33 6.33 -17.10
N VAL A 292 -26.39 7.55 -17.64
CA VAL A 292 -25.61 8.67 -17.13
C VAL A 292 -26.00 8.95 -15.67
N ALA A 293 -25.00 9.22 -14.84
CA ALA A 293 -25.17 9.51 -13.42
C ALA A 293 -26.11 10.70 -13.19
N SER A 294 -26.66 10.79 -11.97
CA SER A 294 -27.51 11.93 -11.61
C SER A 294 -26.73 13.24 -11.67
N LYS A 295 -27.46 14.37 -11.78
CA LYS A 295 -26.84 15.69 -11.82
C LYS A 295 -25.94 15.94 -10.60
N ASP A 296 -26.38 15.52 -9.43
CA ASP A 296 -25.62 15.65 -8.17
C ASP A 296 -24.32 14.82 -8.20
N GLN A 297 -24.35 13.61 -8.76
CA GLN A 297 -23.15 12.78 -8.91
C GLN A 297 -22.17 13.35 -9.94
N LEU A 298 -22.68 13.91 -11.04
CA LEU A 298 -21.85 14.58 -12.04
C LEU A 298 -21.20 15.85 -11.49
N ASP A 299 -21.93 16.62 -10.68
CA ASP A 299 -21.42 17.84 -10.07
C ASP A 299 -20.41 17.51 -8.96
N ALA A 300 -20.64 16.48 -8.15
CA ALA A 300 -19.66 15.98 -7.18
C ALA A 300 -18.36 15.52 -7.86
N PHE A 301 -18.46 14.79 -8.97
CA PHE A 301 -17.28 14.37 -9.75
C PHE A 301 -16.51 15.56 -10.33
N LYS A 302 -17.22 16.58 -10.84
CA LYS A 302 -16.58 17.82 -11.30
C LYS A 302 -15.92 18.57 -10.15
N GLU A 303 -16.55 18.63 -8.99
CA GLU A 303 -15.99 19.29 -7.82
C GLU A 303 -14.74 18.56 -7.30
N GLU A 304 -14.73 17.22 -7.31
CA GLU A 304 -13.53 16.40 -7.03
C GLU A 304 -12.40 16.71 -8.04
N LEU A 305 -12.74 16.87 -9.32
CA LEU A 305 -11.80 17.20 -10.37
C LEU A 305 -11.25 18.63 -10.21
N GLU A 306 -12.10 19.62 -9.97
CA GLU A 306 -11.69 21.02 -9.78
C GLU A 306 -10.85 21.21 -8.51
N LYS A 307 -11.14 20.44 -7.44
CA LYS A 307 -10.35 20.41 -6.19
C LYS A 307 -9.05 19.61 -6.32
N SER A 308 -8.85 18.88 -7.42
CA SER A 308 -7.60 18.18 -7.68
C SER A 308 -6.56 19.22 -8.07
N ALA A 309 -5.55 19.43 -7.22
CA ALA A 309 -4.44 20.31 -7.53
C ALA A 309 -3.64 19.72 -8.70
N ILE A 310 -3.55 20.44 -9.82
CA ILE A 310 -2.74 20.00 -10.95
C ILE A 310 -1.41 20.76 -10.93
N ASN A 311 -0.33 20.02 -10.83
CA ASN A 311 1.02 20.56 -10.91
C ASN A 311 1.30 21.10 -12.33
N SER A 312 1.93 22.27 -12.40
CA SER A 312 2.40 22.90 -13.65
C SER A 312 3.45 22.04 -14.39
N GLU A 313 4.25 21.25 -13.67
CA GLU A 313 5.29 20.38 -14.25
C GLU A 313 4.70 19.10 -14.88
N THR A 314 3.59 18.54 -14.36
CA THR A 314 2.88 17.43 -15.03
C THR A 314 2.27 17.85 -16.35
N ILE A 315 1.87 19.12 -16.48
CA ILE A 315 1.40 19.70 -17.75
C ILE A 315 2.57 20.10 -18.67
N ASN A 316 3.83 19.93 -18.22
CA ASN A 316 5.05 20.39 -18.90
C ASN A 316 4.92 21.88 -19.30
N PHE A 317 4.35 22.68 -18.40
CA PHE A 317 3.89 24.04 -18.69
C PHE A 317 4.88 25.08 -18.14
N ASP A 318 5.38 25.91 -19.05
CA ASP A 318 6.19 27.08 -18.74
C ASP A 318 5.27 28.24 -18.30
N GLU A 319 5.40 28.70 -17.05
CA GLU A 319 4.61 29.82 -16.49
C GLU A 319 4.65 31.08 -17.37
N SER A 320 5.68 31.27 -18.19
CA SER A 320 5.78 32.38 -19.13
C SER A 320 4.82 32.29 -20.33
N LYS A 321 4.14 31.15 -20.53
CA LYS A 321 3.20 30.87 -21.62
C LYS A 321 1.73 30.82 -21.18
N LEU A 322 1.40 31.52 -20.09
CA LEU A 322 0.02 31.73 -19.63
C LEU A 322 -0.87 32.21 -20.78
N SER A 323 -1.90 31.41 -21.08
CA SER A 323 -2.86 31.76 -22.10
C SER A 323 -3.84 32.80 -21.56
N PRO A 324 -4.25 33.80 -22.37
CA PRO A 324 -5.33 34.70 -21.99
C PRO A 324 -6.60 33.90 -21.69
N TYR A 325 -7.38 34.33 -20.69
CA TYR A 325 -8.63 33.65 -20.32
C TYR A 325 -9.61 33.55 -21.49
N GLU A 326 -9.55 34.48 -22.44
CA GLU A 326 -10.37 34.47 -23.66
C GLU A 326 -10.11 33.26 -24.57
N VAL A 327 -9.00 32.52 -24.40
CA VAL A 327 -8.75 31.28 -25.16
C VAL A 327 -9.85 30.25 -24.91
N LEU A 328 -10.46 30.23 -23.72
CA LEU A 328 -11.58 29.34 -23.40
C LEU A 328 -12.86 29.65 -24.19
N SER A 329 -12.98 30.84 -24.79
CA SER A 329 -14.10 31.20 -25.66
C SER A 329 -14.00 30.60 -27.07
N LYS A 330 -12.82 30.10 -27.45
CA LYS A 330 -12.56 29.46 -28.74
C LYS A 330 -12.47 27.95 -28.56
N PRO A 331 -12.94 27.15 -29.53
CA PRO A 331 -12.75 25.71 -29.47
C PRO A 331 -11.26 25.35 -29.49
N GLY A 332 -10.90 24.28 -28.77
CA GLY A 332 -9.54 23.73 -28.76
C GLY A 332 -9.10 23.23 -30.14
N LYS A 333 -7.79 23.13 -30.33
CA LYS A 333 -7.15 22.70 -31.58
C LYS A 333 -7.09 21.18 -31.72
N LYS A 334 -6.98 20.46 -30.60
CA LYS A 334 -6.89 19.00 -30.55
C LYS A 334 -7.59 18.46 -29.29
N GLU A 335 -8.07 17.23 -29.39
CA GLU A 335 -8.65 16.51 -28.25
C GLU A 335 -7.58 16.29 -27.16
N GLY A 336 -7.96 16.49 -25.91
CA GLY A 336 -7.05 16.45 -24.77
C GLY A 336 -6.10 17.64 -24.66
N GLN A 337 -6.28 18.71 -25.44
CA GLN A 337 -5.45 19.90 -25.33
C GLN A 337 -5.55 20.49 -23.91
N LEU A 338 -4.42 20.68 -23.26
CA LEU A 338 -4.31 21.38 -21.99
C LEU A 338 -4.00 22.85 -22.24
N VAL A 339 -4.67 23.74 -21.52
CA VAL A 339 -4.33 25.17 -21.43
C VAL A 339 -4.37 25.59 -19.98
N VAL A 340 -3.40 26.43 -19.63
CA VAL A 340 -3.36 27.09 -18.33
C VAL A 340 -3.68 28.56 -18.54
N VAL A 341 -4.70 29.04 -17.84
CA VAL A 341 -5.19 30.41 -17.93
C VAL A 341 -5.19 31.07 -16.56
N LYS A 342 -5.14 32.40 -16.51
CA LYS A 342 -5.38 33.14 -15.28
C LYS A 342 -6.84 33.59 -15.26
N SER A 343 -7.59 33.15 -14.27
CA SER A 343 -9.00 33.53 -14.10
C SER A 343 -9.13 35.04 -13.81
N PRO A 344 -10.31 35.63 -14.07
CA PRO A 344 -10.58 37.02 -13.69
C PRO A 344 -10.40 37.30 -12.19
N GLU A 345 -10.51 36.26 -11.36
CA GLU A 345 -10.34 36.28 -9.91
C GLU A 345 -8.86 36.19 -9.49
N GLY A 346 -7.95 36.00 -10.44
CA GLY A 346 -6.50 35.98 -10.23
C GLY A 346 -5.90 34.60 -9.96
N VAL A 347 -6.72 33.54 -9.97
CA VAL A 347 -6.30 32.14 -9.77
C VAL A 347 -5.80 31.56 -11.10
N THR A 348 -4.71 30.80 -11.06
CA THR A 348 -4.23 30.07 -12.24
C THR A 348 -4.99 28.75 -12.36
N GLU A 349 -5.63 28.51 -13.48
CA GLU A 349 -6.51 27.34 -13.70
C GLU A 349 -6.02 26.51 -14.88
N ALA A 350 -6.11 25.18 -14.75
CA ALA A 350 -5.88 24.24 -15.84
C ALA A 350 -7.23 23.83 -16.45
N HIS A 351 -7.31 23.87 -17.78
CA HIS A 351 -8.48 23.45 -18.54
C HIS A 351 -8.06 22.43 -19.60
N GLN A 352 -8.82 21.34 -19.70
CA GLN A 352 -8.66 20.32 -20.74
C GLN A 352 -9.78 20.46 -21.77
N PHE A 353 -9.41 20.51 -23.05
CA PHE A 353 -10.39 20.42 -24.13
C PHE A 353 -10.77 18.97 -24.37
N SER A 354 -12.05 18.66 -24.20
CA SER A 354 -12.60 17.33 -24.49
C SER A 354 -13.95 17.49 -25.20
N CYS A 355 -14.05 16.89 -26.38
CA CYS A 355 -15.27 16.77 -27.19
C CYS A 355 -16.05 18.09 -27.36
N GLY A 356 -15.34 19.17 -27.71
CA GLY A 356 -15.97 20.46 -28.03
C GLY A 356 -16.14 21.41 -26.84
N GLN A 357 -15.74 21.01 -25.63
CA GLN A 357 -15.85 21.84 -24.42
C GLN A 357 -14.54 21.91 -23.66
N TRP A 358 -14.29 23.06 -23.02
CA TRP A 358 -13.23 23.21 -22.02
C TRP A 358 -13.76 22.76 -20.66
N ILE A 359 -13.06 21.83 -20.04
CA ILE A 359 -13.37 21.30 -18.70
C ILE A 359 -12.29 21.81 -17.76
N LYS A 360 -12.68 22.53 -16.70
CA LYS A 360 -11.76 22.90 -15.62
C LYS A 360 -11.34 21.61 -14.92
N ILE A 361 -10.04 21.34 -14.91
CA ILE A 361 -9.47 20.10 -14.36
C ILE A 361 -8.72 20.32 -13.06
N GLY A 362 -8.54 21.57 -12.64
CA GLY A 362 -7.91 21.92 -11.36
C GLY A 362 -7.36 23.34 -11.33
N ASP A 363 -7.05 23.81 -10.14
CA ASP A 363 -6.24 25.01 -9.95
C ASP A 363 -4.75 24.64 -10.08
N VAL A 364 -4.00 25.43 -10.86
CA VAL A 364 -2.56 25.27 -11.04
C VAL A 364 -1.86 26.02 -9.92
N VAL A 365 -1.32 25.27 -8.97
CA VAL A 365 -0.50 25.82 -7.93
C VAL A 365 0.91 25.98 -8.52
N GLY A 366 1.35 27.23 -8.68
CA GLY A 366 2.75 27.50 -9.00
C GLY A 366 3.64 27.01 -7.87
N SER A 367 4.87 26.61 -8.17
CA SER A 367 5.87 26.15 -7.19
C SER A 367 6.35 27.26 -6.23
N ALA A 368 5.68 28.42 -6.23
CA ALA A 368 5.99 29.64 -5.50
C ALA A 368 4.85 30.20 -4.63
N THR A 369 3.67 29.56 -4.54
CA THR A 369 2.56 30.06 -3.69
C THR A 369 2.22 29.16 -2.49
N SER A 370 3.13 28.27 -2.11
CA SER A 370 3.17 27.69 -0.75
C SER A 370 4.06 28.60 0.11
N GLY A 371 3.51 29.12 1.21
CA GLY A 371 4.19 30.08 2.08
C GLY A 371 5.63 29.69 2.44
N SER A 372 6.51 30.69 2.48
CA SER A 372 7.90 30.57 2.92
C SER A 372 8.00 29.91 4.29
N ASP A 373 8.55 28.70 4.36
CA ASP A 373 9.88 28.45 4.94
C ASP A 373 10.30 26.98 4.73
N GLN A 374 11.52 26.78 4.23
CA GLN A 374 12.28 25.52 4.12
C GLN A 374 12.09 24.63 2.88
N LYS A 375 12.30 25.14 1.65
CA LYS A 375 12.85 24.26 0.60
C LYS A 375 14.25 23.83 1.05
N LYS A 376 14.50 22.51 1.11
CA LYS A 376 15.77 21.92 1.56
C LYS A 376 16.67 21.67 0.36
N GLU A 377 17.92 22.11 0.45
CA GLU A 377 18.94 21.82 -0.55
C GLU A 377 19.44 20.39 -0.38
N TYR A 378 19.42 19.61 -1.46
CA TYR A 378 20.02 18.29 -1.52
C TYR A 378 20.74 18.14 -2.88
N GLU A 379 22.05 17.92 -2.83
CA GLU A 379 22.91 17.77 -4.02
C GLU A 379 22.81 18.92 -5.04
N GLY A 380 22.74 20.16 -4.55
CA GLY A 380 22.70 21.36 -5.40
C GLY A 380 21.35 21.62 -6.07
N LYS A 381 20.29 20.90 -5.68
CA LYS A 381 18.90 21.16 -6.08
C LYS A 381 18.02 21.39 -4.85
N MET A 382 17.01 22.22 -5.02
CA MET A 382 16.07 22.59 -3.95
C MET A 382 14.83 21.71 -4.04
N TYR A 383 14.45 21.11 -2.92
CA TYR A 383 13.27 20.26 -2.80
C TYR A 383 12.33 20.74 -1.70
N ASP A 384 11.02 20.53 -1.82
CA ASP A 384 10.09 20.86 -0.74
C ASP A 384 10.36 20.04 0.52
N TYR A 385 10.70 18.76 0.34
CA TYR A 385 11.08 17.84 1.40
C TYR A 385 12.32 17.04 1.03
N VAL A 386 13.07 16.66 2.06
CA VAL A 386 14.11 15.63 1.96
C VAL A 386 13.87 14.70 3.14
N PHE A 387 13.20 13.60 2.89
CA PHE A 387 12.88 12.61 3.90
C PHE A 387 14.06 11.69 4.16
N ASP A 388 14.17 11.24 5.40
CA ASP A 388 15.09 10.19 5.81
C ASP A 388 14.34 8.86 5.77
N VAL A 389 14.69 8.01 4.81
CA VAL A 389 14.05 6.71 4.61
C VAL A 389 14.99 5.63 5.12
N ASP A 390 14.64 5.02 6.24
CA ASP A 390 15.35 3.85 6.78
C ASP A 390 14.98 2.60 5.95
N VAL A 391 15.77 2.30 4.91
CA VAL A 391 15.52 1.13 4.04
C VAL A 391 16.09 -0.17 4.63
N LYS A 392 17.17 -0.07 5.42
CA LYS A 392 17.85 -1.21 6.05
C LYS A 392 18.05 -0.96 7.54
N GLU A 393 17.81 -2.00 8.35
CA GLU A 393 18.03 -1.96 9.80
C GLU A 393 19.53 -1.74 10.08
N ASN A 394 19.89 -0.67 10.81
CA ASN A 394 21.26 -0.26 11.18
C ASN A 394 22.14 0.42 10.11
N GLU A 395 21.61 0.77 8.93
CA GLU A 395 22.28 1.69 8.00
C GLU A 395 21.80 3.15 8.20
N PRO A 396 22.59 4.15 7.80
CA PRO A 396 22.13 5.54 7.78
C PRO A 396 20.89 5.66 6.88
N PRO A 397 19.87 6.44 7.28
CA PRO A 397 18.70 6.66 6.44
C PRO A 397 19.11 7.26 5.10
N LEU A 398 18.49 6.76 4.04
CA LEU A 398 18.72 7.23 2.69
C LEU A 398 17.86 8.47 2.46
N LYS A 399 18.47 9.50 1.89
CA LYS A 399 17.80 10.77 1.63
C LYS A 399 16.89 10.62 0.41
N LEU A 400 15.59 10.83 0.61
CA LEU A 400 14.55 10.84 -0.41
C LEU A 400 14.11 12.30 -0.64
N PRO A 401 14.67 12.98 -1.65
CA PRO A 401 14.22 14.31 -2.03
C PRO A 401 12.85 14.23 -2.72
N VAL A 402 11.88 15.01 -2.25
CA VAL A 402 10.48 15.00 -2.70
C VAL A 402 10.01 16.44 -2.83
N ASN A 403 9.49 16.83 -3.99
CA ASN A 403 8.61 18.00 -4.06
C ASN A 403 7.16 17.58 -3.80
N ILE A 404 6.37 18.46 -3.18
CA ILE A 404 4.91 18.26 -3.02
C ILE A 404 4.25 18.04 -4.40
N THR A 405 4.88 18.61 -5.41
CA THR A 405 4.47 18.61 -6.81
C THR A 405 4.85 17.33 -7.55
N ASP A 406 5.83 16.56 -7.06
CA ASP A 406 6.34 15.37 -7.75
C ASP A 406 5.37 14.18 -7.62
N ASN A 407 5.31 13.34 -8.66
CA ASN A 407 4.58 12.08 -8.58
C ASN A 407 5.29 11.11 -7.60
N PRO A 408 4.62 10.65 -6.52
CA PRO A 408 5.19 9.71 -5.55
C PRO A 408 5.77 8.44 -6.16
N TYR A 409 5.17 7.94 -7.25
CA TYR A 409 5.58 6.75 -7.96
C TYR A 409 6.90 6.95 -8.71
N ASP A 410 7.07 8.06 -9.41
CA ASP A 410 8.31 8.39 -10.12
C ASP A 410 9.46 8.65 -9.15
N ILE A 411 9.18 9.26 -8.00
CA ILE A 411 10.19 9.46 -6.94
C ILE A 411 10.62 8.11 -6.39
N ALA A 412 9.68 7.22 -6.09
CA ALA A 412 10.00 5.89 -5.58
C ALA A 412 10.87 5.11 -6.57
N ASP A 413 10.56 5.16 -7.88
CA ASP A 413 11.37 4.53 -8.92
C ASP A 413 12.78 5.13 -9.01
N LYS A 414 12.87 6.46 -9.03
CA LYS A 414 14.17 7.17 -9.04
C LYS A 414 14.98 6.85 -7.79
N PHE A 415 14.34 6.75 -6.63
CA PHE A 415 14.99 6.44 -5.36
C PHE A 415 15.50 4.99 -5.34
N ILE A 416 14.70 4.04 -5.80
CA ILE A 416 15.10 2.64 -5.94
C ILE A 416 16.28 2.50 -6.88
N ALA A 417 16.19 3.12 -8.07
CA ALA A 417 17.28 3.08 -9.04
C ALA A 417 18.55 3.75 -8.49
N ARG A 418 18.41 4.87 -7.78
CA ARG A 418 19.53 5.64 -7.21
C ARG A 418 20.29 4.89 -6.13
N TYR A 419 19.59 4.11 -5.31
CA TYR A 419 20.18 3.37 -4.20
C TYR A 419 20.26 1.86 -4.44
N GLU A 420 20.04 1.42 -5.69
CA GLU A 420 20.05 0.02 -6.13
C GLU A 420 19.21 -0.90 -5.22
N LEU A 421 18.03 -0.40 -4.81
CA LEU A 421 17.14 -1.13 -3.92
C LEU A 421 16.34 -2.19 -4.69
N PRO A 422 15.86 -3.25 -4.03
CA PRO A 422 14.93 -4.18 -4.65
C PRO A 422 13.65 -3.47 -5.14
N PRO A 423 13.12 -3.78 -6.34
CA PRO A 423 11.90 -3.17 -6.87
C PRO A 423 10.66 -3.33 -5.96
N GLU A 424 10.68 -4.33 -5.08
CA GLU A 424 9.64 -4.61 -4.08
C GLU A 424 9.43 -3.46 -3.08
N TYR A 425 10.45 -2.61 -2.87
CA TYR A 425 10.34 -1.45 -1.99
C TYR A 425 9.50 -0.31 -2.59
N ARG A 426 9.18 -0.36 -3.89
CA ARG A 426 8.55 0.75 -4.61
C ARG A 426 7.27 1.19 -3.93
N ASP A 427 6.40 0.23 -3.65
CA ASP A 427 5.11 0.49 -3.05
C ASP A 427 5.22 0.97 -1.60
N GLN A 428 6.21 0.49 -0.84
CA GLN A 428 6.46 0.97 0.52
C GLN A 428 6.94 2.43 0.52
N ILE A 429 7.83 2.78 -0.41
CA ILE A 429 8.34 4.15 -0.57
C ILE A 429 7.23 5.08 -1.05
N VAL A 430 6.39 4.64 -1.99
CA VAL A 430 5.21 5.41 -2.43
C VAL A 430 4.27 5.66 -1.26
N GLN A 431 3.93 4.61 -0.50
CA GLN A 431 3.02 4.75 0.63
C GLN A 431 3.62 5.68 1.69
N PHE A 432 4.93 5.60 1.91
CA PHE A 432 5.67 6.52 2.76
C PHE A 432 5.55 7.97 2.24
N ILE A 433 5.79 8.21 0.95
CA ILE A 433 5.65 9.55 0.36
C ILE A 433 4.22 10.06 0.55
N LEU A 434 3.22 9.30 0.10
CA LEU A 434 1.80 9.65 0.21
C LEU A 434 1.40 9.95 1.66
N THR A 435 1.80 9.11 2.62
CA THR A 435 1.47 9.32 4.03
C THR A 435 2.10 10.60 4.58
N ASN A 436 3.33 10.91 4.15
CA ASN A 436 4.06 12.09 4.60
C ASN A 436 3.77 13.37 3.80
N THR A 437 3.09 13.28 2.64
CA THR A 437 2.74 14.44 1.80
C THR A 437 1.24 14.75 1.73
N THR A 438 0.34 13.82 2.07
CA THR A 438 -1.12 14.03 1.95
C THR A 438 -1.76 14.91 3.03
N GLY A 439 -1.07 15.15 4.15
CA GLY A 439 -1.65 15.82 5.33
C GLY A 439 -1.74 17.35 5.29
N MET A 440 -1.36 18.03 4.21
CA MET A 440 -1.25 19.51 4.23
C MET A 440 -1.75 20.16 2.95
N LYS A 441 -3.06 20.40 2.86
CA LYS A 441 -3.66 21.38 1.93
C LYS A 441 -3.70 22.77 2.57
N VAL A 442 -3.40 23.78 1.77
CA VAL A 442 -3.33 25.21 2.15
C VAL A 442 -4.73 25.82 2.20
N GLY A 443 -5.11 26.35 3.38
CA GLY A 443 -6.09 27.44 3.51
C GLY A 443 -7.44 27.11 4.17
N ASP A 444 -7.47 26.91 5.49
CA ASP A 444 -8.72 27.04 6.25
C ASP A 444 -8.83 28.46 6.83
N THR A 445 -9.52 29.33 6.09
CA THR A 445 -10.12 30.54 6.67
C THR A 445 -11.33 30.14 7.50
N ALA A 446 -11.26 30.41 8.80
CA ALA A 446 -12.34 30.21 9.74
C ALA A 446 -13.59 31.01 9.35
N THR A 447 -14.66 30.31 8.99
CA THR A 447 -16.03 30.84 9.05
C THR A 447 -16.77 30.18 10.20
N SER A 448 -17.15 31.00 11.16
CA SER A 448 -18.05 30.69 12.25
C SER A 448 -19.45 30.39 11.72
N ASP A 449 -20.02 29.25 12.11
CA ASP A 449 -21.48 29.14 12.16
C ASP A 449 -21.92 28.50 13.48
N ASN A 450 -22.61 29.32 14.26
CA ASN A 450 -23.44 28.90 15.37
C ASN A 450 -24.67 28.19 14.79
N ASN A 451 -24.97 26.98 15.24
CA ASN A 451 -26.32 26.69 15.71
C ASN A 451 -26.36 25.45 16.60
N ARG A 452 -27.06 25.65 17.72
CA ARG A 452 -27.42 24.66 18.72
C ARG A 452 -28.46 23.72 18.12
N ASP A 453 -28.37 22.43 18.42
CA ASP A 453 -29.56 21.74 18.91
C ASP A 453 -29.22 20.65 19.93
N ASN A 454 -29.99 20.68 21.01
CA ASN A 454 -29.88 19.81 22.18
C ASN A 454 -30.70 18.54 21.97
N SER A 455 -30.09 17.37 22.19
CA SER A 455 -30.79 16.27 22.86
C SER A 455 -29.80 15.30 23.51
N PHE A 456 -29.76 15.34 24.84
CA PHE A 456 -29.01 14.40 25.69
C PHE A 456 -29.68 13.03 25.72
N THR A 457 -28.94 11.98 25.38
CA THR A 457 -28.96 10.68 26.08
C THR A 457 -27.56 10.07 25.98
N SER A 458 -26.85 9.98 27.11
CA SER A 458 -25.43 9.61 27.17
C SER A 458 -25.25 8.09 27.20
N SER A 459 -25.03 7.48 26.03
CA SER A 459 -24.08 6.37 25.93
C SER A 459 -22.72 7.00 25.58
N GLN A 460 -21.68 6.74 26.37
CA GLN A 460 -20.33 7.17 26.00
C GLN A 460 -19.91 6.39 24.75
N THR A 461 -20.08 7.01 23.60
CA THR A 461 -19.60 6.51 22.31
C THR A 461 -18.19 7.04 22.13
N PHE A 462 -17.21 6.17 22.37
CA PHE A 462 -15.83 6.40 21.95
C PHE A 462 -15.73 6.10 20.45
N ALA A 463 -15.04 6.94 19.68
CA ALA A 463 -14.85 6.73 18.25
C ALA A 463 -13.72 5.73 17.96
N MET A 464 -12.78 5.56 18.90
CA MET A 464 -11.56 4.77 18.74
C MET A 464 -11.33 3.71 19.85
N PHE A 465 -11.73 3.96 21.09
CA PHE A 465 -11.53 3.01 22.20
C PHE A 465 -12.76 2.10 22.45
N PRO A 466 -12.58 0.87 22.97
CA PRO A 466 -11.31 0.19 23.24
C PRO A 466 -10.71 -0.47 21.99
N VAL A 467 -9.38 -0.52 21.92
CA VAL A 467 -8.66 -1.30 20.91
C VAL A 467 -8.24 -2.66 21.50
N THR A 468 -8.71 -3.72 20.84
CA THR A 468 -8.58 -5.11 21.30
C THR A 468 -7.53 -5.93 20.55
N LYS A 469 -6.89 -5.37 19.51
CA LYS A 469 -5.89 -6.06 18.70
C LYS A 469 -4.48 -5.78 19.24
N ILE A 470 -3.70 -6.84 19.50
CA ILE A 470 -2.29 -6.73 19.87
C ILE A 470 -1.41 -6.33 18.68
N LEU A 471 -0.28 -5.68 18.98
CA LEU A 471 0.77 -5.39 18.01
C LEU A 471 1.86 -6.47 18.09
N SER A 472 2.52 -6.73 16.97
CA SER A 472 3.68 -7.63 16.92
C SER A 472 4.85 -6.96 16.20
N ASN A 473 6.06 -7.20 16.67
CA ASN A 473 7.32 -6.74 16.08
C ASN A 473 7.95 -7.85 15.25
N LYS A 474 7.18 -8.40 14.31
CA LYS A 474 7.62 -9.48 13.40
C LYS A 474 8.22 -8.99 12.10
N ASN A 475 8.15 -7.69 11.80
CA ASN A 475 8.87 -7.15 10.66
C ASN A 475 10.38 -7.24 10.96
N PHE A 476 11.10 -8.00 10.16
CA PHE A 476 12.56 -8.11 10.20
C PHE A 476 13.08 -8.25 8.78
N ASN A 477 14.34 -7.90 8.56
CA ASN A 477 15.04 -8.14 7.31
C ASN A 477 16.04 -9.28 7.53
N ALA A 478 15.82 -10.41 6.85
CA ALA A 478 16.64 -11.61 6.99
C ALA A 478 18.13 -11.35 6.67
N ASP A 479 18.40 -10.57 5.61
CA ASP A 479 19.76 -10.25 5.20
C ASP A 479 20.48 -9.35 6.22
N SER A 480 19.76 -8.44 6.90
CA SER A 480 20.32 -7.58 7.94
C SER A 480 20.78 -8.40 9.15
N ILE A 481 19.93 -9.31 9.63
CA ILE A 481 20.27 -10.22 10.74
C ILE A 481 21.45 -11.10 10.33
N PHE A 482 21.40 -11.67 9.11
CA PHE A 482 22.46 -12.52 8.59
C PHE A 482 23.79 -11.78 8.48
N ASN A 483 23.82 -10.58 7.91
CA ASN A 483 25.01 -9.74 7.80
C ASN A 483 25.57 -9.37 9.18
N GLY A 484 24.70 -9.12 10.16
CA GLY A 484 25.11 -8.94 11.56
C GLY A 484 25.84 -10.16 12.12
N ILE A 485 25.30 -11.36 11.90
CA ILE A 485 25.91 -12.63 12.31
C ILE A 485 27.26 -12.83 11.61
N VAL A 486 27.32 -12.69 10.29
CA VAL A 486 28.57 -12.82 9.52
C VAL A 486 29.63 -11.86 10.06
N LYS A 487 29.27 -10.59 10.27
CA LYS A 487 30.18 -9.55 10.76
C LYS A 487 30.81 -9.92 12.10
N PHE A 488 30.03 -10.39 13.07
CA PHE A 488 30.55 -10.79 14.38
C PHE A 488 31.26 -12.14 14.32
N ASN A 489 30.80 -13.07 13.48
CA ASN A 489 31.43 -14.37 13.29
C ASN A 489 32.87 -14.27 12.72
N LEU A 490 33.20 -13.21 11.98
CA LEU A 490 34.59 -12.95 11.56
C LEU A 490 35.57 -12.88 12.74
N LYS A 491 35.11 -12.39 13.91
CA LYS A 491 35.90 -12.31 15.14
C LYS A 491 35.72 -13.56 16.01
N GLU A 492 34.49 -14.04 16.13
CA GLU A 492 34.12 -15.11 17.08
C GLU A 492 34.41 -16.52 16.54
N GLN A 493 34.57 -16.69 15.22
CA GLN A 493 34.89 -17.94 14.51
C GLN A 493 34.10 -19.16 15.01
N SER A 494 32.81 -18.96 15.30
CA SER A 494 31.95 -19.98 15.93
C SER A 494 31.12 -20.78 14.94
N PHE A 495 31.00 -20.29 13.70
CA PHE A 495 30.28 -20.90 12.59
C PHE A 495 31.18 -20.98 11.36
N ASP A 496 31.16 -22.12 10.66
CA ASP A 496 31.79 -22.27 9.36
C ASP A 496 30.86 -21.82 8.22
N ASP A 497 31.32 -21.91 6.97
CA ASP A 497 30.55 -21.44 5.80
C ASP A 497 29.26 -22.25 5.59
N GLU A 498 29.23 -23.51 6.03
CA GLU A 498 28.03 -24.37 5.97
C GLU A 498 27.00 -23.93 7.01
N ASP A 499 27.43 -23.74 8.26
CA ASP A 499 26.60 -23.15 9.33
C ASP A 499 26.04 -21.78 8.90
N LEU A 500 26.87 -20.91 8.31
CA LEU A 500 26.43 -19.61 7.81
C LEU A 500 25.41 -19.74 6.66
N GLY A 501 25.64 -20.65 5.72
CA GLY A 501 24.68 -20.93 4.64
C GLY A 501 23.31 -21.36 5.18
N LEU A 502 23.30 -22.25 6.18
CA LEU A 502 22.08 -22.73 6.84
C LEU A 502 21.39 -21.63 7.65
N ILE A 503 22.12 -20.77 8.36
CA ILE A 503 21.55 -19.62 9.07
C ILE A 503 20.86 -18.68 8.06
N GLY A 504 21.53 -18.37 6.94
CA GLY A 504 21.00 -17.51 5.89
C GLY A 504 19.70 -18.05 5.29
N SER A 505 19.66 -19.32 4.90
CA SER A 505 18.43 -19.95 4.39
C SER A 505 17.33 -20.01 5.45
N SER A 506 17.69 -20.34 6.70
CA SER A 506 16.71 -20.46 7.80
C SER A 506 16.05 -19.12 8.14
N LEU A 507 16.77 -18.00 8.01
CA LEU A 507 16.22 -16.65 8.21
C LEU A 507 15.23 -16.24 7.10
N GLN A 508 15.31 -16.84 5.91
CA GLN A 508 14.34 -16.62 4.82
C GLN A 508 13.08 -17.48 4.99
N SER A 509 13.18 -18.62 5.68
CA SER A 509 12.10 -19.58 5.94
C SER A 509 11.85 -19.81 7.45
N VAL A 510 11.72 -18.73 8.21
CA VAL A 510 11.63 -18.76 9.69
C VAL A 510 10.54 -19.69 10.20
N ASP A 511 9.36 -19.69 9.59
CA ASP A 511 8.22 -20.51 10.03
C ASP A 511 8.54 -22.02 10.02
N GLU A 512 9.37 -22.46 9.08
CA GLU A 512 9.76 -23.87 8.92
C GLU A 512 11.07 -24.19 9.64
N SER A 513 11.94 -23.18 9.86
CA SER A 513 13.32 -23.37 10.31
C SER A 513 13.59 -22.82 11.73
N TRP A 514 12.54 -22.54 12.51
CA TRP A 514 12.66 -21.93 13.84
C TRP A 514 13.48 -22.78 14.82
N GLU A 515 13.46 -24.11 14.73
CA GLU A 515 14.25 -25.01 15.59
C GLU A 515 15.76 -24.82 15.35
N ALA A 516 16.16 -24.74 14.08
CA ALA A 516 17.55 -24.51 13.69
C ALA A 516 18.01 -23.11 14.15
N LEU A 517 17.19 -22.09 13.89
CA LEU A 517 17.45 -20.72 14.33
C LEU A 517 17.57 -20.63 15.86
N TYR A 518 16.71 -21.32 16.62
CA TYR A 518 16.80 -21.38 18.07
C TYR A 518 18.12 -22.03 18.53
N GLY A 519 18.55 -23.11 17.86
CA GLY A 519 19.83 -23.76 18.10
C GLY A 519 21.01 -22.81 17.90
N TYR A 520 21.01 -22.06 16.80
CA TYR A 520 22.06 -21.07 16.50
C TYR A 520 22.05 -19.88 17.46
N ALA A 521 20.88 -19.35 17.80
CA ALA A 521 20.73 -18.28 18.79
C ALA A 521 21.31 -18.69 20.15
N ASN A 522 21.05 -19.92 20.59
CA ASN A 522 21.59 -20.43 21.86
C ASN A 522 23.11 -20.67 21.83
N ARG A 523 23.67 -21.04 20.68
CA ARG A 523 25.14 -21.10 20.51
C ARG A 523 25.73 -19.70 20.69
N ILE A 524 25.21 -18.69 19.98
CA ILE A 524 25.64 -17.29 20.09
C ILE A 524 25.52 -16.79 21.53
N LEU A 525 24.37 -17.01 22.18
CA LEU A 525 24.11 -16.56 23.54
C LEU A 525 25.16 -17.09 24.54
N LYS A 526 25.61 -18.32 24.34
CA LYS A 526 26.58 -18.99 25.24
C LYS A 526 28.03 -18.63 24.94
N SER A 527 28.40 -18.49 23.67
CA SER A 527 29.82 -18.38 23.28
C SER A 527 30.26 -16.97 22.92
N TRP A 528 29.39 -16.08 22.45
CA TRP A 528 29.81 -14.78 21.91
C TRP A 528 29.92 -13.71 22.99
N GLU A 529 30.88 -12.80 22.79
CA GLU A 529 31.00 -11.57 23.56
C GLU A 529 29.79 -10.67 23.24
N ASN A 530 29.51 -10.46 21.95
CA ASN A 530 28.34 -9.71 21.48
C ASN A 530 27.15 -10.64 21.24
N LYS A 531 26.14 -10.51 22.10
CA LYS A 531 24.95 -11.38 22.09
C LYS A 531 23.76 -10.81 21.30
N ILE A 532 23.88 -9.61 20.73
CA ILE A 532 22.79 -8.94 20.00
C ILE A 532 22.15 -9.87 18.95
N PRO A 533 22.92 -10.61 18.11
CA PRO A 533 22.31 -11.46 17.09
C PRO A 533 21.46 -12.61 17.68
N ALA A 534 21.80 -13.12 18.87
CA ALA A 534 20.98 -14.16 19.52
C ALA A 534 19.60 -13.61 19.91
N PHE A 535 19.55 -12.41 20.48
CA PHE A 535 18.30 -11.73 20.84
C PHE A 535 17.48 -11.35 19.61
N ASP A 536 18.16 -10.95 18.52
CA ASP A 536 17.50 -10.57 17.28
C ASP A 536 16.87 -11.77 16.56
N ILE A 537 17.55 -12.93 16.55
CA ILE A 537 16.95 -14.20 16.10
C ILE A 537 15.77 -14.57 17.01
N LEU A 538 15.97 -14.54 18.33
CA LEU A 538 14.96 -15.01 19.27
C LEU A 538 13.66 -14.22 19.18
N ARG A 539 13.71 -12.89 19.03
CA ARG A 539 12.48 -12.08 18.88
C ARG A 539 11.64 -12.49 17.67
N VAL A 540 12.27 -13.00 16.62
CA VAL A 540 11.59 -13.40 15.37
C VAL A 540 10.90 -14.75 15.52
N ILE A 541 11.46 -15.67 16.33
CA ILE A 541 10.96 -17.05 16.47
C ILE A 541 10.16 -17.31 17.76
N VAL A 542 10.13 -16.38 18.72
CA VAL A 542 9.56 -16.63 20.07
C VAL A 542 8.10 -17.09 20.05
N ASP A 543 7.32 -16.68 19.07
CA ASP A 543 5.91 -17.09 18.93
C ASP A 543 5.75 -18.57 18.53
N LYS A 544 6.82 -19.21 18.04
CA LYS A 544 6.88 -20.61 17.63
C LYS A 544 7.44 -21.53 18.70
N LEU A 545 8.13 -20.99 19.69
CA LEU A 545 8.79 -21.81 20.71
C LEU A 545 7.76 -22.60 21.53
N PRO A 546 8.03 -23.88 21.83
CA PRO A 546 7.05 -24.77 22.46
C PRO A 546 6.95 -24.59 23.97
N ASP A 547 8.01 -24.09 24.64
CA ASP A 547 8.10 -24.03 26.10
C ASP A 547 8.52 -22.63 26.58
N PRO A 548 7.86 -22.04 27.60
CA PRO A 548 8.27 -20.76 28.17
C PRO A 548 9.69 -20.78 28.76
N ASN A 549 10.21 -21.95 29.14
CA ASN A 549 11.58 -22.06 29.64
C ASN A 549 12.63 -21.75 28.56
N ASN A 550 12.26 -21.80 27.28
CA ASN A 550 13.18 -21.52 26.17
C ASN A 550 13.70 -20.08 26.15
N ILE A 551 13.04 -19.15 26.86
CA ILE A 551 13.41 -17.73 26.90
C ILE A 551 14.06 -17.29 28.22
N ASN A 552 14.12 -18.14 29.26
CA ASN A 552 14.57 -17.75 30.60
C ASN A 552 15.95 -17.06 30.58
N ASP A 553 16.93 -17.69 29.92
CA ASP A 553 18.30 -17.16 29.82
C ASP A 553 18.34 -15.77 29.14
N TYR A 554 17.43 -15.51 28.20
CA TYR A 554 17.34 -14.24 27.49
C TYR A 554 16.65 -13.17 28.33
N ILE A 555 15.60 -13.51 29.07
CA ILE A 555 14.92 -12.58 29.97
C ILE A 555 15.83 -12.19 31.13
N ASP A 556 16.48 -13.16 31.77
CA ASP A 556 17.37 -12.95 32.91
C ASP A 556 18.59 -12.08 32.53
N LEU A 557 19.18 -12.35 31.36
CA LEU A 557 20.32 -11.58 30.87
C LEU A 557 19.90 -10.20 30.30
N GLY A 558 18.70 -10.13 29.74
CA GLY A 558 18.29 -9.06 28.85
C GLY A 558 17.62 -7.88 29.52
N LEU A 559 16.73 -8.11 30.49
CA LEU A 559 15.90 -7.05 31.07
C LEU A 559 16.68 -6.01 31.90
N SER A 560 17.75 -6.43 32.57
CA SER A 560 18.63 -5.56 33.37
C SER A 560 20.00 -5.34 32.73
N ASN A 561 20.08 -5.51 31.40
CA ASN A 561 21.34 -5.36 30.70
C ASN A 561 21.75 -3.89 30.59
N LYS A 562 23.04 -3.61 30.76
CA LYS A 562 23.60 -2.26 30.56
C LYS A 562 23.64 -1.84 29.09
N ASP A 563 23.59 -2.80 28.16
CA ASP A 563 23.44 -2.51 26.74
C ASP A 563 21.96 -2.29 26.40
N ILE A 564 21.62 -1.03 26.14
CA ILE A 564 20.27 -0.61 25.73
C ILE A 564 19.74 -1.40 24.52
N VAL A 565 20.60 -1.87 23.62
CA VAL A 565 20.17 -2.66 22.45
C VAL A 565 19.68 -4.04 22.88
N ILE A 566 20.36 -4.68 23.83
CA ILE A 566 19.94 -5.97 24.39
C ILE A 566 18.63 -5.79 25.16
N SER A 567 18.52 -4.76 26.00
CA SER A 567 17.28 -4.46 26.72
C SER A 567 16.11 -4.21 25.76
N MET A 568 16.33 -3.42 24.70
CA MET A 568 15.32 -3.16 23.66
C MET A 568 14.89 -4.43 22.92
N LEU A 569 15.84 -5.28 22.49
CA LEU A 569 15.51 -6.55 21.84
C LEU A 569 14.77 -7.51 22.79
N THR A 570 15.11 -7.50 24.08
CA THR A 570 14.41 -8.26 25.11
C THR A 570 12.96 -7.81 25.25
N VAL A 571 12.72 -6.49 25.24
CA VAL A 571 11.35 -5.95 25.20
C VAL A 571 10.63 -6.35 23.91
N LYS A 572 11.30 -6.38 22.76
CA LYS A 572 10.70 -6.90 21.51
C LYS A 572 10.34 -8.39 21.60
N ILE A 573 11.17 -9.22 22.25
CA ILE A 573 10.84 -10.62 22.55
C ILE A 573 9.54 -10.65 23.36
N LEU A 574 9.46 -9.90 24.46
CA LEU A 574 8.27 -9.82 25.32
C LEU A 574 7.01 -9.37 24.57
N VAL A 575 7.13 -8.40 23.66
CA VAL A 575 6.03 -7.99 22.76
C VAL A 575 5.55 -9.16 21.91
N ASN A 576 6.47 -9.94 21.33
CA ASN A 576 6.13 -11.05 20.44
C ASN A 576 5.62 -12.30 21.19
N ILE A 577 5.87 -12.42 22.50
CA ILE A 577 5.25 -13.47 23.34
C ILE A 577 3.71 -13.38 23.32
N PHE A 578 3.12 -12.20 23.18
CA PHE A 578 1.65 -12.06 23.02
C PHE A 578 1.11 -12.82 21.79
N SER A 579 1.96 -13.10 20.80
CA SER A 579 1.60 -13.89 19.62
C SER A 579 1.84 -15.40 19.80
N ASN A 580 2.51 -15.83 20.89
CA ASN A 580 2.70 -17.25 21.20
C ASN A 580 1.38 -17.84 21.74
N LYS A 581 0.71 -18.66 20.93
CA LYS A 581 -0.60 -19.22 21.27
C LYS A 581 -0.55 -20.35 22.29
N ILE A 582 0.63 -20.90 22.60
CA ILE A 582 0.79 -22.08 23.46
C ILE A 582 0.87 -21.65 24.93
N TRP A 583 1.78 -20.73 25.24
CA TRP A 583 2.08 -20.34 26.63
C TRP A 583 2.16 -18.83 26.86
N GLY A 584 2.14 -18.02 25.80
CA GLY A 584 2.37 -16.58 25.89
C GLY A 584 1.40 -15.83 26.82
N PRO A 585 0.08 -15.89 26.57
CA PRO A 585 -0.92 -15.25 27.43
C PRO A 585 -0.86 -15.72 28.89
N GLN A 586 -0.60 -17.01 29.13
CA GLN A 586 -0.52 -17.56 30.48
C GLN A 586 0.71 -17.05 31.25
N LEU A 587 1.85 -16.91 30.56
CA LEU A 587 3.06 -16.35 31.16
C LEU A 587 2.87 -14.87 31.50
N LEU A 588 2.36 -14.09 30.54
CA LEU A 588 2.22 -12.64 30.68
C LEU A 588 1.14 -12.23 31.68
N SER A 589 0.08 -13.02 31.85
CA SER A 589 -0.94 -12.79 32.89
C SER A 589 -0.52 -13.26 34.28
N SER A 590 0.68 -13.82 34.45
CA SER A 590 1.19 -14.20 35.77
C SER A 590 1.59 -12.96 36.59
N PRO A 591 1.15 -12.83 37.86
CA PRO A 591 1.56 -11.73 38.74
C PRO A 591 3.07 -11.56 38.84
N LYS A 592 3.80 -12.68 38.88
CA LYS A 592 5.27 -12.66 38.90
C LYS A 592 5.89 -11.91 37.72
N VAL A 593 5.23 -11.93 36.56
CA VAL A 593 5.71 -11.30 35.33
C VAL A 593 5.25 -9.85 35.27
N TYR A 594 3.93 -9.59 35.25
CA TYR A 594 3.45 -8.23 35.00
C TYR A 594 3.77 -7.24 36.14
N GLU A 595 3.97 -7.70 37.38
CA GLU A 595 4.35 -6.82 38.51
C GLU A 595 5.84 -6.41 38.47
N ASN A 596 6.71 -7.20 37.83
CA ASN A 596 8.17 -6.99 37.90
C ASN A 596 8.82 -6.60 36.57
N ILE A 597 8.19 -6.93 35.43
CA ILE A 597 8.75 -6.71 34.10
C ILE A 597 9.10 -5.23 33.87
N PHE A 598 8.18 -4.33 34.22
CA PHE A 598 8.38 -2.90 34.02
C PHE A 598 9.32 -2.30 35.03
N GLU A 599 9.38 -2.81 36.26
CA GLU A 599 10.37 -2.40 37.28
C GLU A 599 11.80 -2.69 36.82
N THR A 600 12.00 -3.85 36.18
CA THR A 600 13.33 -4.31 35.75
C THR A 600 13.88 -3.52 34.55
N ILE A 601 13.01 -2.97 33.69
CA ILE A 601 13.44 -2.16 32.55
C ILE A 601 14.03 -0.84 33.06
N GLU A 602 15.33 -0.66 32.82
CA GLU A 602 16.03 0.60 33.11
C GLU A 602 15.57 1.72 32.17
N THR A 603 15.50 2.94 32.70
CA THR A 603 15.10 4.15 31.96
C THR A 603 16.28 5.06 31.62
N ILE A 604 17.45 4.85 32.23
CA ILE A 604 18.64 5.68 32.06
C ILE A 604 19.80 4.79 31.63
N TYR A 605 20.44 5.13 30.51
CA TYR A 605 21.59 4.41 29.97
C TYR A 605 22.73 5.41 29.68
N ASP A 606 23.84 5.31 30.43
CA ASP A 606 24.93 6.30 30.45
C ASP A 606 25.58 6.60 29.08
N ASN A 607 25.42 5.73 28.08
CA ASN A 607 26.04 5.83 26.75
C ASN A 607 25.05 5.67 25.58
N ALA A 608 23.74 5.88 25.81
CA ALA A 608 22.74 5.73 24.76
C ALA A 608 22.58 7.01 23.93
N THR A 609 22.65 6.85 22.61
CA THR A 609 22.26 7.91 21.67
C THR A 609 20.74 8.10 21.68
N GLU A 610 20.26 9.30 21.37
CA GLU A 610 18.82 9.62 21.25
C GLU A 610 18.03 8.63 20.37
N LYS A 611 18.63 8.16 19.27
CA LYS A 611 18.00 7.11 18.41
C LYS A 611 17.80 5.79 19.16
N LYS A 612 18.74 5.38 20.02
CA LYS A 612 18.65 4.12 20.78
C LYS A 612 17.63 4.21 21.91
N THR A 613 17.57 5.34 22.61
CA THR A 613 16.56 5.59 23.65
C THR A 613 15.16 5.66 23.05
N SER A 614 15.02 6.31 21.88
CA SER A 614 13.77 6.33 21.12
C SER A 614 13.32 4.93 20.66
N ASN A 615 14.24 4.09 20.18
CA ASN A 615 13.92 2.71 19.81
C ASN A 615 13.45 1.86 21.00
N LEU A 616 14.06 2.05 22.18
CA LEU A 616 13.58 1.41 23.41
C LEU A 616 12.19 1.93 23.79
N ALA A 617 11.94 3.24 23.70
CA ALA A 617 10.64 3.83 24.00
C ALA A 617 9.52 3.29 23.11
N ILE A 618 9.80 3.10 21.81
CA ILE A 618 8.92 2.44 20.85
C ILE A 618 8.62 1.00 21.30
N ALA A 619 9.63 0.23 21.72
CA ALA A 619 9.43 -1.15 22.14
C ALA A 619 8.60 -1.26 23.44
N VAL A 620 8.93 -0.43 24.44
CA VAL A 620 8.24 -0.42 25.75
C VAL A 620 6.80 0.08 25.62
N SER A 621 6.55 1.11 24.83
CA SER A 621 5.19 1.60 24.57
C SER A 621 4.33 0.57 23.83
N THR A 622 4.91 -0.20 22.90
CA THR A 622 4.23 -1.35 22.28
C THR A 622 3.91 -2.44 23.31
N LEU A 623 4.82 -2.73 24.25
CA LEU A 623 4.59 -3.70 25.32
C LEU A 623 3.44 -3.26 26.23
N LEU A 624 3.42 -2.00 26.67
CA LEU A 624 2.35 -1.41 27.48
C LEU A 624 1.01 -1.42 26.75
N PHE A 625 1.01 -1.12 25.46
CA PHE A 625 -0.18 -1.21 24.63
C PHE A 625 -0.74 -2.64 24.57
N ASN A 626 0.11 -3.65 24.39
CA ASN A 626 -0.32 -5.05 24.39
C ASN A 626 -0.87 -5.50 25.75
N PHE A 627 -0.25 -5.07 26.86
CA PHE A 627 -0.80 -5.30 28.20
C PHE A 627 -2.16 -4.59 28.38
N SER A 628 -2.33 -3.35 27.91
CA SER A 628 -3.62 -2.65 27.95
C SER A 628 -4.72 -3.41 27.18
N THR A 629 -4.34 -4.02 26.06
CA THR A 629 -5.24 -4.84 25.24
C THR A 629 -5.61 -6.14 25.96
N MET A 630 -4.66 -6.76 26.65
CA MET A 630 -4.89 -7.96 27.47
C MET A 630 -5.79 -7.66 28.68
N VAL A 631 -5.64 -6.50 29.31
CA VAL A 631 -6.53 -6.03 30.39
C VAL A 631 -7.99 -5.93 29.91
N ILE A 632 -8.24 -5.51 28.66
CA ILE A 632 -9.58 -5.45 28.08
C ILE A 632 -10.11 -6.84 27.72
N ASN A 633 -9.27 -7.69 27.13
CA ASN A 633 -9.70 -8.95 26.55
C ASN A 633 -9.79 -10.10 27.56
N ASP A 634 -9.01 -10.07 28.64
CA ASP A 634 -8.96 -11.13 29.65
C ASP A 634 -9.97 -10.89 30.79
N LYS A 635 -10.67 -11.94 31.22
CA LYS A 635 -11.63 -11.90 32.33
C LYS A 635 -10.99 -11.51 33.65
N ASN A 636 -9.71 -11.85 33.85
CA ASN A 636 -8.93 -11.47 35.03
C ASN A 636 -8.05 -10.23 34.77
N GLY A 637 -8.21 -9.58 33.61
CA GLY A 637 -7.37 -8.47 33.17
C GLY A 637 -7.37 -7.27 34.11
N THR A 638 -8.45 -7.08 34.88
CA THR A 638 -8.59 -5.99 35.85
C THR A 638 -7.56 -6.03 36.98
N GLU A 639 -6.96 -7.18 37.28
CA GLU A 639 -5.90 -7.28 38.31
C GLU A 639 -4.61 -6.58 37.88
N MET A 640 -4.34 -6.50 36.57
CA MET A 640 -3.16 -5.83 36.02
C MET A 640 -3.36 -4.31 35.86
N LEU A 641 -4.62 -3.85 35.83
CA LEU A 641 -4.99 -2.46 35.58
C LEU A 641 -4.21 -1.45 36.46
N PRO A 642 -4.06 -1.63 37.79
CA PRO A 642 -3.34 -0.68 38.63
C PRO A 642 -1.85 -0.60 38.28
N VAL A 643 -1.22 -1.75 38.01
CA VAL A 643 0.21 -1.84 37.68
C VAL A 643 0.50 -1.15 36.35
N ILE A 644 -0.32 -1.43 35.33
CA ILE A 644 -0.16 -0.82 34.00
C ILE A 644 -0.45 0.69 34.06
N CYS A 645 -1.48 1.10 34.79
CA CYS A 645 -1.79 2.52 34.98
C CYS A 645 -0.67 3.27 35.72
N ASP A 646 -0.12 2.70 36.80
CA ASP A 646 1.01 3.30 37.52
C ASP A 646 2.21 3.41 36.58
N THR A 647 2.59 2.32 35.93
CA THR A 647 3.71 2.26 35.00
C THR A 647 3.63 3.31 33.89
N ILE A 648 2.46 3.50 33.27
CA ILE A 648 2.24 4.53 32.25
C ILE A 648 2.38 5.93 32.85
N ASN A 649 1.76 6.19 34.00
CA ASN A 649 1.65 7.55 34.55
C ASN A 649 2.89 8.03 35.29
N THR A 650 3.62 7.12 35.95
CA THR A 650 4.72 7.45 36.86
C THR A 650 6.08 7.16 36.24
N LYS A 651 6.22 6.04 35.51
CA LYS A 651 7.52 5.56 35.02
C LYS A 651 7.86 6.04 33.61
N PHE A 652 6.98 5.80 32.62
CA PHE A 652 7.34 6.04 31.21
C PHE A 652 6.70 7.29 30.59
N GLY A 653 5.43 7.59 30.88
CA GLY A 653 4.75 8.76 30.34
C GLY A 653 5.49 10.09 30.58
N PRO A 654 6.01 10.37 31.79
CA PRO A 654 6.76 11.59 32.08
C PRO A 654 8.11 11.77 31.37
N LEU A 655 8.65 10.72 30.73
CA LEU A 655 9.97 10.76 30.09
C LEU A 655 9.92 11.46 28.73
N GLU A 656 10.96 12.25 28.43
CA GLU A 656 11.03 13.07 27.21
C GLU A 656 11.07 12.21 25.94
N GLU A 657 11.78 11.09 25.97
CA GLU A 657 11.94 10.21 24.81
C GLU A 657 10.62 9.57 24.36
N TYR A 658 9.66 9.45 25.28
CA TYR A 658 8.32 8.96 24.99
C TYR A 658 7.41 10.08 24.49
N GLN A 659 7.56 11.30 25.00
CA GLN A 659 6.77 12.48 24.62
C GLN A 659 7.23 13.14 23.31
N ALA A 660 8.50 12.95 22.94
CA ALA A 660 9.10 13.51 21.73
C ALA A 660 9.00 12.57 20.52
N ASN A 661 8.85 11.26 20.75
CA ASN A 661 8.69 10.28 19.68
C ASN A 661 7.20 10.00 19.37
N GLU A 662 6.81 10.23 18.12
CA GLU A 662 5.41 10.10 17.68
C GLU A 662 4.85 8.69 17.88
N GLU A 663 5.59 7.64 17.48
CA GLU A 663 5.13 6.24 17.61
C GLU A 663 5.00 5.80 19.07
N ALA A 664 5.96 6.19 19.93
CA ALA A 664 5.90 5.88 21.35
C ALA A 664 4.74 6.63 22.05
N SER A 665 4.56 7.91 21.72
CA SER A 665 3.45 8.74 22.21
C SER A 665 2.10 8.17 21.79
N TYR A 666 1.95 7.79 20.53
CA TYR A 666 0.72 7.20 20.01
C TYR A 666 0.35 5.93 20.80
N ARG A 667 1.28 4.98 20.94
CA ARG A 667 1.03 3.71 21.63
C ARG A 667 0.75 3.88 23.12
N LEU A 668 1.42 4.80 23.79
CA LEU A 668 1.14 5.13 25.20
C LEU A 668 -0.25 5.75 25.38
N LEU A 669 -0.65 6.68 24.51
CA LEU A 669 -1.99 7.28 24.57
C LEU A 669 -3.08 6.25 24.25
N MET A 670 -2.82 5.34 23.31
CA MET A 670 -3.72 4.22 23.04
C MET A 670 -3.85 3.29 24.24
N ALA A 671 -2.74 2.98 24.90
CA ALA A 671 -2.74 2.19 26.14
C ALA A 671 -3.52 2.89 27.26
N TYR A 672 -3.31 4.19 27.45
CA TYR A 672 -4.04 4.99 28.44
C TYR A 672 -5.54 5.05 28.14
N GLY A 673 -5.92 5.27 26.87
CA GLY A 673 -7.32 5.30 26.43
C GLY A 673 -8.03 3.97 26.64
N ASN A 674 -7.36 2.85 26.34
CA ASN A 674 -7.84 1.52 26.67
C ASN A 674 -8.18 1.38 28.17
N MET A 675 -7.30 1.83 29.06
CA MET A 675 -7.55 1.79 30.52
C MET A 675 -8.69 2.72 30.93
N ALA A 676 -8.83 3.88 30.29
CA ALA A 676 -9.90 4.83 30.54
C ALA A 676 -11.30 4.30 30.17
N THR A 677 -11.40 3.25 29.34
CA THR A 677 -12.68 2.56 29.09
C THR A 677 -13.14 1.70 30.26
N ILE A 678 -12.21 1.26 31.12
CA ILE A 678 -12.48 0.38 32.27
C ILE A 678 -12.56 1.20 33.56
N GLU A 679 -11.69 2.20 33.72
CA GLU A 679 -11.63 3.08 34.89
C GLU A 679 -11.99 4.54 34.50
N PRO A 680 -13.27 4.95 34.66
CA PRO A 680 -13.74 6.25 34.20
C PRO A 680 -13.05 7.45 34.85
N THR A 681 -12.45 7.27 36.04
CA THR A 681 -11.70 8.35 36.71
C THR A 681 -10.46 8.78 35.90
N LEU A 682 -9.83 7.86 35.15
CA LEU A 682 -8.71 8.19 34.26
C LEU A 682 -9.13 9.22 33.19
N LEU A 683 -10.30 9.02 32.59
CA LEU A 683 -10.83 9.96 31.59
C LEU A 683 -11.09 11.36 32.19
N GLN A 684 -11.53 11.41 33.44
CA GLN A 684 -11.77 12.68 34.14
C GLN A 684 -10.47 13.45 34.40
N TYR A 685 -9.39 12.74 34.74
CA TYR A 685 -8.10 13.33 35.07
C TYR A 685 -7.13 13.47 33.89
N ALA A 686 -7.43 12.90 32.72
CA ALA A 686 -6.58 12.98 31.52
C ALA A 686 -6.11 14.43 31.20
N LYS A 687 -6.98 15.43 31.39
CA LYS A 687 -6.64 16.86 31.20
C LYS A 687 -5.61 17.42 32.17
N SER A 688 -5.54 16.86 33.36
CA SER A 688 -4.63 17.31 34.42
C SER A 688 -3.24 16.70 34.32
N ILE A 689 -3.07 15.65 33.52
CA ILE A 689 -1.81 14.93 33.38
C ILE A 689 -0.86 15.70 32.44
N THR A 690 0.31 16.06 32.96
CA THR A 690 1.26 16.93 32.25
C THR A 690 1.82 16.30 30.98
N TRP A 691 2.21 15.02 31.01
CA TRP A 691 2.78 14.36 29.84
C TRP A 691 1.75 14.17 28.70
N ILE A 692 0.48 13.93 29.02
CA ILE A 692 -0.61 13.89 28.04
C ILE A 692 -0.80 15.26 27.37
N ARG A 693 -0.73 16.35 28.15
CA ARG A 693 -0.78 17.71 27.59
C ARG A 693 0.40 18.01 26.68
N GLN A 694 1.60 17.55 27.04
CA GLN A 694 2.78 17.72 26.21
C GLN A 694 2.66 16.94 24.89
N MET A 695 2.19 15.69 24.93
CA MET A 695 1.92 14.91 23.71
C MET A 695 0.82 15.55 22.85
N LYS A 696 -0.23 16.13 23.45
CA LYS A 696 -1.24 16.89 22.72
C LYS A 696 -0.64 18.14 22.05
N HIS A 697 0.23 18.85 22.75
CA HIS A 697 0.94 19.98 22.17
C HIS A 697 1.81 19.55 20.98
N ASN A 698 2.56 18.45 21.13
CA ASN A 698 3.49 17.97 20.11
C ASN A 698 2.78 17.37 18.89
N PHE A 699 1.70 16.58 19.08
CA PHE A 699 1.11 15.74 18.03
C PHE A 699 -0.39 15.95 17.81
N GLY A 700 -1.06 16.85 18.56
CA GLY A 700 -2.51 17.07 18.45
C GLY A 700 -3.00 17.61 17.11
N HIS A 701 -2.09 18.07 16.25
CA HIS A 701 -2.38 18.47 14.89
C HIS A 701 -2.45 17.29 13.90
N ILE A 702 -1.92 16.12 14.27
CA ILE A 702 -1.88 14.90 13.44
C ILE A 702 -3.22 14.14 13.57
N ASP A 703 -3.82 13.76 12.45
CA ASP A 703 -5.19 13.22 12.41
C ASP A 703 -5.39 11.95 13.27
N ARG A 704 -4.41 11.03 13.27
CA ARG A 704 -4.47 9.82 14.10
C ARG A 704 -4.52 10.12 15.62
N PHE A 705 -3.99 11.27 16.04
CA PHE A 705 -4.04 11.73 17.43
C PHE A 705 -5.30 12.54 17.74
N LYS A 706 -5.89 13.25 16.76
CA LYS A 706 -7.11 14.04 16.96
C LYS A 706 -8.26 13.18 17.50
N VAL A 707 -8.44 11.98 16.96
CA VAL A 707 -9.48 11.05 17.41
C VAL A 707 -9.21 10.59 18.85
N ILE A 708 -7.95 10.26 19.19
CA ILE A 708 -7.56 9.89 20.57
C ILE A 708 -7.85 11.02 21.56
N PHE A 709 -7.43 12.25 21.25
CA PHE A 709 -7.63 13.38 22.14
C PHE A 709 -9.10 13.77 22.26
N THR A 710 -9.88 13.59 21.19
CA THR A 710 -11.33 13.77 21.22
C THR A 710 -11.98 12.75 22.17
N ASP A 711 -11.63 11.47 22.06
CA ASP A 711 -12.11 10.40 22.92
C ASP A 711 -11.67 10.59 24.39
N LEU A 712 -10.45 11.10 24.61
CA LEU A 712 -9.94 11.49 25.93
C LEU A 712 -10.52 12.82 26.46
N LYS A 713 -11.51 13.40 25.75
CA LYS A 713 -12.19 14.67 26.05
C LYS A 713 -11.26 15.89 26.12
N LEU A 714 -10.04 15.77 25.60
CA LEU A 714 -9.06 16.84 25.51
C LEU A 714 -9.40 17.72 24.31
N HIS A 715 -10.49 18.48 24.38
CA HIS A 715 -10.76 19.60 23.46
C HIS A 715 -9.73 20.72 23.65
#